data_AF-A0A9P4PQT9-F1
#
_entry.id   AF-A0A9P4PQT9-F1
#
_cell.length_a   1.000
_cell.length_b   1.000
_cell.length_c   1.000
_cell.angle_alpha   90.00
_cell.angle_beta   90.00
_cell.angle_gamma   90.00
#
_symmetry.space_group_name_H-M   'P 1'
#
loop_
_entity.id
_entity.type
_entity.pdbx_description
1 polymer ?
#
loop_
_entity_poly.entity_id
_entity_poly.type
_entity_poly.pdbx_seq_one_letter_code
_entity_poly.pdbx_strand_id
1 'polypeptide(L)'
;MEDEEQQPKKRSFRQSFRQTKKADSNGAEGHFSGLGAKLMGKMGWKKGEGLGASGDGIAAPIEVKLRNTKGGVGAVSELSEQQKKEARRRAKKDAEERGEVYVDSSEEERQRRKRRKVGGGIGTGTSTPSSTPRPKKTIYDLKAAGFEVPRQLQNIVDATGTQVKTSSLSLRGEQPIFQTSLAGKVQRELAAFADAAEAVESDAQNIDLETDRLEAELRALERDVAELADIRSRIEELPSMEWPELVEGLKNLRKAYPSRNFEKEAIAAIRPIFERRIVGWDPAADTLGDLAKSLEDLSMVESSSGNSTIPSRDVGRVVLAPIHPRNEQISRRSTTPYETLMLSWFSHLQTSMVHSFQPDSPSASSFLRAIDTWFPVLPAFIKTRISKQIKLRCSAVIDSMNVRKAIKHRETPLPQWIFDFLPYYPDIFAACKGKLRTVLDIWPIHRGVIPGIQLWKKAFPGPVDQMLVKHLLPRLAEHLRSLEIDPADQKLDVVSAVMAWKPVLSSHVIAELLHSAFFPNFYSVLHSWSSYAEAQYAEIGTWVQWWKDETLGEYIAPLESDWIQAYNLINAALDLVDLNGGSDNDTTMEDLPLPNVEPERVAPTPHTPPPQRPRKPEPAPQEAEDVSFKDYVDSWCAEQDLLLMPLRKKDETTGMALFRIAASAVGAGGVVVHFQGDNVFAQNKKDKSVWDPVGLDDELVKRAEGR
;
A
#
# COMPACT_ATOMS: atom_id res chain seq x y z
N MET A 1 24.28 59.51 25.32
CA MET A 1 24.48 58.50 24.27
C MET A 1 24.34 57.18 24.97
N GLU A 2 23.12 56.67 24.92
CA GLU A 2 22.72 55.33 25.36
C GLU A 2 23.33 54.31 24.39
N ASP A 3 23.67 53.13 24.89
CA ASP A 3 23.51 51.86 24.16
C ASP A 3 23.67 50.69 25.17
N GLU A 4 22.53 50.18 25.64
CA GLU A 4 22.40 48.91 26.36
C GLU A 4 22.21 47.77 25.35
N GLU A 5 23.04 46.72 25.45
CA GLU A 5 22.92 45.48 24.70
C GLU A 5 21.66 44.67 25.10
N GLN A 6 20.72 44.51 24.16
CA GLN A 6 19.55 43.66 24.31
C GLN A 6 19.77 42.25 23.71
N GLN A 7 19.51 41.23 24.52
CA GLN A 7 19.45 39.81 24.13
C GLN A 7 18.26 39.50 23.18
N PRO A 8 18.35 38.48 22.31
CA PRO A 8 17.30 38.15 21.35
C PRO A 8 16.12 37.40 22.01
N LYS A 9 14.96 38.04 22.06
CA LYS A 9 13.69 37.45 22.49
C LYS A 9 13.13 36.49 21.42
N LYS A 10 12.79 35.26 21.84
CA LYS A 10 12.05 34.26 21.06
C LYS A 10 10.67 34.81 20.66
N ARG A 11 10.37 34.82 19.36
CA ARG A 11 9.06 35.21 18.81
C ARG A 11 8.00 34.18 19.18
N SER A 12 7.08 34.56 20.06
CA SER A 12 5.80 33.88 20.30
C SER A 12 4.91 34.00 19.06
N PHE A 13 4.58 32.88 18.43
CA PHE A 13 3.54 32.80 17.40
C PHE A 13 2.16 32.85 18.08
N ARG A 14 1.65 34.08 18.29
CA ARG A 14 0.24 34.32 18.60
C ARG A 14 -0.39 35.00 17.38
N GLN A 15 -1.19 34.23 16.65
CA GLN A 15 -1.98 34.70 15.52
C GLN A 15 -3.16 35.51 16.06
N SER A 16 -3.06 36.85 16.02
CA SER A 16 -4.18 37.75 16.29
C SER A 16 -5.14 37.73 15.10
N PHE A 17 -6.35 37.20 15.28
CA PHE A 17 -7.42 37.32 14.29
C PHE A 17 -7.87 38.79 14.22
N ARG A 18 -7.58 39.44 13.08
CA ARG A 18 -8.16 40.72 12.70
C ARG A 18 -9.66 40.52 12.45
N GLN A 19 -10.49 41.23 13.21
CA GLN A 19 -11.91 41.38 12.91
C GLN A 19 -12.06 42.16 11.58
N THR A 20 -12.54 41.49 10.55
CA THR A 20 -13.14 42.14 9.38
C THR A 20 -14.62 42.40 9.65
N LYS A 21 -15.08 43.59 9.24
CA LYS A 21 -16.45 44.09 9.44
C LYS A 21 -17.47 43.14 8.80
N LYS A 22 -18.58 42.89 9.51
CA LYS A 22 -19.79 42.24 8.99
C LYS A 22 -20.32 43.02 7.78
N ALA A 23 -20.47 42.33 6.65
CA ALA A 23 -21.40 42.71 5.61
C ALA A 23 -22.77 42.11 5.98
N ASP A 24 -23.82 42.92 5.86
CA ASP A 24 -25.20 42.53 6.14
C ASP A 24 -25.66 41.41 5.19
N SER A 25 -25.99 40.24 5.74
CA SER A 25 -26.60 39.15 5.00
C SER A 25 -28.11 39.37 4.89
N ASN A 26 -28.54 40.15 3.90
CA ASN A 26 -29.87 39.97 3.33
C ASN A 26 -29.87 38.69 2.49
N GLY A 27 -30.95 37.92 2.62
CA GLY A 27 -31.07 36.54 2.12
C GLY A 27 -30.71 36.39 0.65
N ALA A 28 -29.78 35.48 0.38
CA ALA A 28 -29.51 34.97 -0.95
C ALA A 28 -30.42 33.77 -1.21
N GLU A 29 -31.60 34.01 -1.79
CA GLU A 29 -32.30 33.01 -2.58
C GLU A 29 -31.44 32.71 -3.83
N GLY A 30 -30.47 31.80 -3.69
CA GLY A 30 -29.68 31.31 -4.81
C GLY A 30 -30.55 30.52 -5.79
N HIS A 31 -30.69 31.01 -7.02
CA HIS A 31 -31.35 30.30 -8.10
C HIS A 31 -30.63 28.99 -8.43
N PHE A 32 -31.16 27.87 -7.94
CA PHE A 32 -30.72 26.52 -8.29
C PHE A 32 -31.26 26.15 -9.69
N SER A 33 -30.71 26.75 -10.75
CA SER A 33 -31.08 26.46 -12.15
C SER A 33 -29.83 26.10 -12.97
N GLY A 34 -29.51 24.81 -13.03
CA GLY A 34 -28.41 24.26 -13.81
C GLY A 34 -28.65 22.80 -14.19
N LEU A 35 -27.80 22.22 -15.04
CA LEU A 35 -27.92 20.84 -15.52
C LEU A 35 -28.03 19.82 -14.36
N GLY A 36 -27.29 20.05 -13.27
CA GLY A 36 -27.38 19.26 -12.05
C GLY A 36 -28.75 19.31 -11.36
N ALA A 37 -29.42 20.47 -11.37
CA ALA A 37 -30.79 20.58 -10.86
C ALA A 37 -31.79 19.80 -11.73
N LYS A 38 -31.59 19.78 -13.06
CA LYS A 38 -32.38 18.97 -14.00
C LYS A 38 -32.12 17.46 -13.83
N LEU A 39 -30.85 17.06 -13.61
CA LEU A 39 -30.48 15.66 -13.36
C LEU A 39 -31.04 15.16 -12.02
N MET A 40 -30.89 15.95 -10.95
CA MET A 40 -31.46 15.62 -9.64
C MET A 40 -32.99 15.62 -9.69
N GLY A 41 -33.61 16.53 -10.45
CA GLY A 41 -35.04 16.49 -10.73
C GLY A 41 -35.50 15.22 -11.44
N LYS A 42 -34.72 14.71 -12.40
CA LYS A 42 -34.98 13.41 -13.05
C LYS A 42 -34.81 12.22 -12.10
N MET A 43 -33.97 12.35 -11.08
CA MET A 43 -33.74 11.34 -10.04
C MET A 43 -34.63 11.53 -8.79
N GLY A 44 -35.71 12.32 -8.91
CA GLY A 44 -36.76 12.43 -7.89
C GLY A 44 -36.62 13.59 -6.89
N TRP A 45 -35.56 14.41 -6.98
CA TRP A 45 -35.36 15.54 -6.07
C TRP A 45 -36.23 16.76 -6.44
N LYS A 46 -36.88 17.36 -5.43
CA LYS A 46 -37.71 18.57 -5.57
C LYS A 46 -37.10 19.76 -4.82
N LYS A 47 -37.22 20.97 -5.40
CA LYS A 47 -36.71 22.22 -4.81
C LYS A 47 -37.40 22.48 -3.46
N GLY A 48 -36.63 22.47 -2.37
CA GLY A 48 -37.12 22.60 -0.99
C GLY A 48 -37.12 21.30 -0.17
N GLU A 49 -36.86 20.16 -0.80
CA GLU A 49 -36.70 18.87 -0.13
C GLU A 49 -35.24 18.48 0.06
N GLY A 50 -35.00 17.55 0.98
CA GLY A 50 -33.69 16.97 1.22
C GLY A 50 -33.13 16.29 -0.01
N LEU A 51 -31.80 16.25 -0.14
CA LEU A 51 -31.13 15.55 -1.24
C LEU A 51 -31.32 14.02 -1.12
N GLY A 52 -31.65 13.32 -2.21
CA GLY A 52 -31.85 11.86 -2.27
C GLY A 52 -33.22 11.45 -2.83
N ALA A 53 -33.36 10.22 -3.33
CA ALA A 53 -34.59 9.72 -3.95
C ALA A 53 -35.80 9.70 -2.98
N SER A 54 -35.53 9.44 -1.69
CA SER A 54 -36.51 9.53 -0.59
C SER A 54 -36.56 10.92 0.08
N GLY A 55 -35.67 11.84 -0.31
CA GLY A 55 -35.59 13.18 0.27
C GLY A 55 -34.99 13.25 1.68
N ASP A 56 -34.21 12.24 2.09
CA ASP A 56 -33.62 12.08 3.43
C ASP A 56 -32.52 13.09 3.78
N GLY A 57 -31.96 13.76 2.76
CA GLY A 57 -30.89 14.75 2.95
C GLY A 57 -31.33 16.00 3.72
N ILE A 58 -30.33 16.72 4.22
CA ILE A 58 -30.52 17.97 4.94
C ILE A 58 -30.82 19.08 3.92
N ALA A 59 -31.98 19.74 4.03
CA ALA A 59 -32.40 20.77 3.08
C ALA A 59 -31.85 22.17 3.38
N ALA A 60 -31.52 22.48 4.64
CA ALA A 60 -30.96 23.76 5.06
C ALA A 60 -29.51 23.58 5.54
N PRO A 61 -28.56 24.42 5.13
CA PRO A 61 -27.17 24.34 5.60
C PRO A 61 -27.09 24.34 7.13
N ILE A 62 -26.19 23.52 7.69
CA ILE A 62 -26.01 23.38 9.14
C ILE A 62 -25.44 24.67 9.72
N GLU A 63 -26.22 25.39 10.53
CA GLU A 63 -25.73 26.57 11.24
C GLU A 63 -24.87 26.17 12.45
N VAL A 64 -23.65 26.70 12.54
CA VAL A 64 -22.76 26.52 13.68
C VAL A 64 -23.11 27.54 14.76
N LYS A 65 -23.69 27.10 15.89
CA LYS A 65 -23.94 27.94 17.07
C LYS A 65 -22.82 27.77 18.10
N LEU A 66 -22.12 28.86 18.40
CA LEU A 66 -21.09 28.89 19.46
C LEU A 66 -21.76 28.83 20.85
N ARG A 67 -21.27 27.96 21.73
CA ARG A 67 -21.72 27.88 23.13
C ARG A 67 -21.03 28.96 23.97
N ASN A 68 -21.75 29.59 24.89
CA ASN A 68 -21.14 30.52 25.85
C ASN A 68 -20.25 29.76 26.84
N THR A 69 -19.04 30.28 27.08
CA THR A 69 -17.92 29.61 27.77
C THR A 69 -18.11 29.30 29.26
N LYS A 70 -19.27 29.64 29.86
CA LYS A 70 -19.56 29.42 31.30
C LYS A 70 -20.96 28.85 31.59
N GLY A 71 -21.67 28.30 30.60
CA GLY A 71 -22.99 27.69 30.81
C GLY A 71 -22.90 26.19 31.09
N GLY A 72 -23.58 25.72 32.15
CA GLY A 72 -23.76 24.28 32.42
C GLY A 72 -24.59 23.58 31.33
N VAL A 73 -24.47 22.25 31.24
CA VAL A 73 -25.00 21.42 30.15
C VAL A 73 -26.53 21.57 29.94
N GLY A 74 -27.29 21.92 30.98
CA GLY A 74 -28.74 22.16 30.90
C GLY A 74 -29.19 23.59 30.55
N ALA A 75 -28.28 24.57 30.47
CA ALA A 75 -28.66 25.99 30.27
C ALA A 75 -28.98 26.35 28.81
N VAL A 76 -28.58 25.52 27.85
CA VAL A 76 -28.82 25.73 26.41
C VAL A 76 -29.34 24.43 25.82
N SER A 77 -30.50 24.46 25.17
CA SER A 77 -31.06 23.26 24.55
C SER A 77 -30.11 22.74 23.47
N GLU A 78 -29.64 21.51 23.62
CA GLU A 78 -28.60 20.92 22.76
C GLU A 78 -29.06 20.69 21.31
N LEU A 79 -30.38 20.61 21.09
CA LEU A 79 -30.97 20.60 19.75
C LEU A 79 -31.24 22.01 19.22
N SER A 80 -30.62 22.36 18.09
CA SER A 80 -30.94 23.59 17.36
C SER A 80 -32.39 23.56 16.85
N GLU A 81 -33.05 24.72 16.78
CA GLU A 81 -34.39 24.84 16.19
C GLU A 81 -34.46 24.29 14.75
N GLN A 82 -33.35 24.36 14.02
CA GLN A 82 -33.21 23.76 12.70
C GLN A 82 -33.31 22.23 12.75
N GLN A 83 -32.59 21.58 13.67
CA GLN A 83 -32.65 20.14 13.87
C GLN A 83 -34.04 19.69 14.32
N LYS A 84 -34.72 20.48 15.17
CA LYS A 84 -36.11 20.22 15.57
C LYS A 84 -37.09 20.32 14.39
N LYS A 85 -36.92 21.31 13.51
CA LYS A 85 -37.74 21.47 12.30
C LYS A 85 -37.51 20.36 11.29
N GLU A 86 -36.26 19.94 11.09
CA GLU A 86 -35.93 18.83 10.19
C GLU A 86 -36.44 17.49 10.72
N ALA A 87 -36.30 17.22 12.03
CA ALA A 87 -36.88 16.04 12.66
C ALA A 87 -38.41 15.99 12.53
N ARG A 88 -39.10 17.12 12.71
CA ARG A 88 -40.55 17.22 12.48
C ARG A 88 -40.93 16.96 11.01
N ARG A 89 -40.14 17.47 10.06
CA ARG A 89 -40.36 17.22 8.62
C ARG A 89 -40.20 15.74 8.28
N ARG A 90 -39.15 15.08 8.78
CA ARG A 90 -38.92 13.64 8.59
C ARG A 90 -40.07 12.83 9.20
N ALA A 91 -40.43 13.10 10.45
CA ALA A 91 -41.55 12.44 11.12
C ALA A 91 -42.89 12.63 10.39
N LYS A 92 -43.12 13.79 9.77
CA LYS A 92 -44.31 14.05 8.95
C LYS A 92 -44.33 13.21 7.67
N LYS A 93 -43.20 13.14 6.94
CA LYS A 93 -43.08 12.30 5.73
C LYS A 93 -43.24 10.81 6.06
N ASP A 94 -42.58 10.34 7.12
CA ASP A 94 -42.67 8.94 7.57
C ASP A 94 -44.12 8.54 7.94
N ALA A 95 -44.91 9.47 8.47
CA ALA A 95 -46.32 9.25 8.78
C ALA A 95 -47.21 9.27 7.51
N GLU A 96 -46.94 10.17 6.56
CA GLU A 96 -47.64 10.21 5.27
C GLU A 96 -47.39 8.94 4.42
N GLU A 97 -46.16 8.39 4.43
CA GLU A 97 -45.83 7.13 3.77
C GLU A 97 -46.50 5.91 4.42
N ARG A 98 -46.76 5.97 5.73
CA ARG A 98 -47.55 4.96 6.46
C ARG A 98 -49.07 5.14 6.31
N GLY A 99 -49.53 6.16 5.57
CA GLY A 99 -50.95 6.47 5.36
C GLY A 99 -51.66 7.04 6.60
N GLU A 100 -50.90 7.52 7.58
CA GLU A 100 -51.40 8.08 8.85
C GLU A 100 -51.36 9.61 8.82
N VAL A 101 -52.39 10.27 9.36
CA VAL A 101 -52.41 11.74 9.44
C VAL A 101 -51.42 12.18 10.53
N TYR A 102 -50.30 12.78 10.15
CA TYR A 102 -49.36 13.39 11.10
C TYR A 102 -50.01 14.59 11.81
N VAL A 103 -50.34 14.42 13.08
CA VAL A 103 -50.81 15.52 13.93
C VAL A 103 -49.59 16.13 14.61
N ASP A 104 -49.22 17.37 14.23
CA ASP A 104 -48.16 18.11 14.95
C ASP A 104 -48.62 18.29 16.41
N SER A 105 -47.71 18.07 17.37
CA SER A 105 -47.97 18.24 18.81
C SER A 105 -48.65 19.59 19.13
N SER A 106 -48.37 20.63 18.33
CA SER A 106 -49.03 21.95 18.44
C SER A 106 -50.48 21.97 17.93
N GLU A 107 -50.81 21.20 16.89
CA GLU A 107 -52.16 21.06 16.32
C GLU A 107 -53.03 20.18 17.22
N GLU A 108 -52.44 19.11 17.77
CA GLU A 108 -53.06 18.22 18.75
C GLU A 108 -53.38 18.96 20.07
N GLU A 109 -52.48 19.85 20.52
CA GLU A 109 -52.69 20.76 21.65
C GLU A 109 -53.80 21.79 21.36
N ARG A 110 -53.86 22.35 20.14
CA ARG A 110 -54.93 23.28 19.71
C ARG A 110 -56.28 22.59 19.58
N GLN A 111 -56.32 21.37 19.04
CA GLN A 111 -57.53 20.55 18.94
C GLN A 111 -57.97 20.06 20.32
N ARG A 112 -57.05 19.69 21.23
CA ARG A 112 -57.35 19.40 22.65
C ARG A 112 -57.92 20.62 23.37
N ARG A 113 -57.39 21.82 23.13
CA ARG A 113 -57.94 23.06 23.69
C ARG A 113 -59.33 23.39 23.14
N LYS A 114 -59.60 23.13 21.84
CA LYS A 114 -60.94 23.26 21.26
C LYS A 114 -61.92 22.20 21.79
N ARG A 115 -61.50 20.93 21.92
CA ARG A 115 -62.31 19.83 22.49
C ARG A 115 -62.62 20.03 23.98
N ARG A 116 -61.66 20.55 24.76
CA ARG A 116 -61.88 20.96 26.17
C ARG A 116 -62.87 22.12 26.33
N LYS A 117 -63.06 22.95 25.29
CA LYS A 117 -63.99 24.09 25.32
C LYS A 117 -65.42 23.73 24.90
N VAL A 118 -65.64 22.54 24.31
CA VAL A 118 -66.95 22.15 23.73
C VAL A 118 -67.52 20.85 24.32
N GLY A 119 -66.73 20.03 25.02
CA GLY A 119 -67.21 18.79 25.64
C GLY A 119 -67.02 18.78 27.15
N GLY A 120 -67.95 19.36 27.90
CA GLY A 120 -68.17 18.99 29.30
C GLY A 120 -68.99 17.70 29.34
N GLY A 121 -68.35 16.56 29.63
CA GLY A 121 -69.07 15.29 29.75
C GLY A 121 -68.20 14.05 29.60
N ILE A 122 -67.93 13.42 30.75
CA ILE A 122 -67.67 12.00 31.04
C ILE A 122 -67.31 11.10 29.85
N GLY A 123 -66.11 10.53 29.87
CA GLY A 123 -65.71 9.42 29.01
C GLY A 123 -64.35 8.84 29.43
N THR A 124 -64.39 7.64 30.00
CA THR A 124 -63.26 6.76 30.31
C THR A 124 -62.43 6.46 29.06
N GLY A 125 -61.14 6.79 29.12
CA GLY A 125 -60.16 6.47 28.09
C GLY A 125 -58.75 6.78 28.62
N THR A 126 -57.95 5.73 28.75
CA THR A 126 -56.60 5.66 29.30
C THR A 126 -55.68 6.79 28.81
N SER A 127 -55.14 7.57 29.76
CA SER A 127 -54.14 8.61 29.52
C SER A 127 -52.76 8.12 29.96
N THR A 128 -51.76 8.38 29.13
CA THR A 128 -50.34 8.45 29.51
C THR A 128 -50.16 9.25 30.81
N PRO A 129 -49.18 8.92 31.67
CA PRO A 129 -49.07 9.53 33.00
C PRO A 129 -48.56 10.97 32.86
N SER A 130 -49.47 11.89 32.58
CA SER A 130 -49.35 13.26 33.06
C SER A 130 -49.20 13.16 34.56
N SER A 131 -48.03 13.54 35.08
CA SER A 131 -47.68 13.61 36.52
C SER A 131 -48.93 13.59 37.37
N THR A 132 -49.17 12.48 38.07
CA THR A 132 -50.09 12.48 39.21
C THR A 132 -49.79 13.73 40.02
N PRO A 133 -50.79 14.53 40.44
CA PRO A 133 -50.53 15.65 41.32
C PRO A 133 -49.75 15.09 42.50
N ARG A 134 -48.47 15.47 42.62
CA ARG A 134 -47.64 14.99 43.74
C ARG A 134 -48.40 15.35 45.02
N PRO A 135 -48.51 14.43 46.00
CA PRO A 135 -49.23 14.71 47.23
C PRO A 135 -48.72 16.01 47.81
N LYS A 136 -49.64 16.87 48.28
CA LYS A 136 -49.31 18.16 48.86
C LYS A 136 -48.42 17.90 50.07
N LYS A 137 -47.10 18.09 49.94
CA LYS A 137 -46.22 18.06 51.09
C LYS A 137 -46.67 19.17 52.03
N THR A 138 -47.00 18.80 53.25
CA THR A 138 -47.36 19.70 54.34
C THR A 138 -46.16 19.82 55.29
N ILE A 139 -46.19 20.83 56.15
CA ILE A 139 -45.18 21.02 57.21
C ILE A 139 -45.10 19.78 58.13
N TYR A 140 -46.18 19.00 58.23
CA TYR A 140 -46.21 17.75 58.99
C TYR A 140 -45.32 16.66 58.38
N ASP A 141 -45.25 16.57 57.05
CA ASP A 141 -44.46 15.57 56.35
C ASP A 141 -42.95 15.84 56.48
N LEU A 142 -42.56 17.12 56.47
CA LEU A 142 -41.16 17.52 56.72
C LEU A 142 -40.72 17.22 58.16
N LYS A 143 -41.63 17.44 59.13
CA LYS A 143 -41.38 17.11 60.54
C LYS A 143 -41.35 15.61 60.78
N ALA A 144 -42.18 14.84 60.08
CA ALA A 144 -42.18 13.38 60.12
C ALA A 144 -40.90 12.78 59.50
N ALA A 145 -40.32 13.43 58.50
CA ALA A 145 -39.01 13.10 57.91
C ALA A 145 -37.81 13.55 58.79
N GLY A 146 -38.06 14.15 59.96
CA GLY A 146 -37.00 14.53 60.91
C GLY A 146 -36.37 15.91 60.67
N PHE A 147 -36.88 16.70 59.72
CA PHE A 147 -36.39 18.07 59.48
C PHE A 147 -37.07 19.07 60.43
N GLU A 148 -36.29 19.77 61.25
CA GLU A 148 -36.79 20.83 62.13
C GLU A 148 -36.98 22.15 61.37
N VAL A 149 -38.24 22.51 61.09
CA VAL A 149 -38.57 23.82 60.52
C VAL A 149 -38.37 24.90 61.59
N PRO A 150 -37.61 25.99 61.32
CA PRO A 150 -37.41 27.09 62.27
C PRO A 150 -38.73 27.63 62.84
N ARG A 151 -38.80 27.84 64.16
CA ARG A 151 -40.02 28.22 64.90
C ARG A 151 -40.68 29.50 64.36
N GLN A 152 -39.89 30.38 63.77
CA GLN A 152 -40.32 31.65 63.17
C GLN A 152 -41.23 31.43 61.95
N LEU A 153 -41.12 30.31 61.25
CA LEU A 153 -41.95 29.97 60.08
C LEU A 153 -43.19 29.15 60.45
N GLN A 154 -43.33 28.75 61.72
CA GLN A 154 -44.46 27.95 62.19
C GLN A 154 -45.67 28.82 62.57
N ASN A 155 -45.45 30.03 63.10
CA ASN A 155 -46.53 30.96 63.49
C ASN A 155 -46.11 32.39 63.18
N ILE A 156 -46.69 33.01 62.15
CA ILE A 156 -46.40 34.41 61.80
C ILE A 156 -47.67 35.24 61.97
N VAL A 157 -47.54 36.31 62.76
CA VAL A 157 -48.58 37.26 63.10
C VAL A 157 -48.29 38.56 62.35
N ASP A 158 -49.23 39.02 61.53
CA ASP A 158 -49.12 40.33 60.86
C ASP A 158 -49.31 41.46 61.89
N ALA A 159 -48.69 42.64 61.66
CA ALA A 159 -48.82 43.81 62.54
C ALA A 159 -50.25 44.38 62.60
N THR A 160 -51.16 43.87 61.76
CA THR A 160 -52.61 44.13 61.72
C THR A 160 -53.44 43.11 62.53
N GLY A 161 -52.80 42.12 63.17
CA GLY A 161 -53.43 41.11 64.03
C GLY A 161 -53.98 39.88 63.29
N THR A 162 -53.88 39.82 61.95
CA THR A 162 -54.31 38.64 61.19
C THR A 162 -53.24 37.53 61.27
N GLN A 163 -53.62 36.38 61.85
CA GLN A 163 -52.76 35.20 61.94
C GLN A 163 -52.94 34.29 60.71
N VAL A 164 -51.86 33.92 60.04
CA VAL A 164 -51.89 32.93 58.95
C VAL A 164 -51.36 31.60 59.51
N LYS A 165 -52.23 30.59 59.61
CA LYS A 165 -51.82 29.23 59.99
C LYS A 165 -51.03 28.61 58.85
N THR A 166 -49.73 28.36 59.06
CA THR A 166 -48.83 27.85 58.01
C THR A 166 -49.07 26.38 57.68
N SER A 167 -49.83 25.65 58.51
CA SER A 167 -50.22 24.25 58.30
C SER A 167 -51.15 24.00 57.11
N SER A 168 -51.84 25.02 56.60
CA SER A 168 -52.72 24.91 55.42
C SER A 168 -52.05 25.37 54.11
N LEU A 169 -50.85 25.94 54.17
CA LEU A 169 -50.13 26.39 52.98
C LEU A 169 -49.52 25.19 52.25
N SER A 170 -49.88 25.06 50.96
CA SER A 170 -49.31 24.04 50.09
C SER A 170 -47.92 24.47 49.63
N LEU A 171 -46.89 23.70 50.00
CA LEU A 171 -45.47 23.95 49.70
C LEU A 171 -45.15 23.91 48.20
N ARG A 172 -46.01 23.31 47.37
CA ARG A 172 -45.77 23.08 45.92
C ARG A 172 -46.89 23.59 45.00
N GLY A 173 -47.79 24.43 45.51
CA GLY A 173 -48.92 25.00 44.74
C GLY A 173 -48.49 26.18 43.84
N GLU A 174 -49.30 26.46 42.79
CA GLU A 174 -49.11 27.65 41.94
C GLU A 174 -49.00 28.91 42.82
N GLN A 175 -47.93 29.68 42.61
CA GLN A 175 -47.64 30.90 43.38
C GLN A 175 -48.84 31.86 43.30
N PRO A 176 -49.29 32.47 44.42
CA PRO A 176 -50.30 33.51 44.34
C PRO A 176 -49.77 34.71 43.54
N ILE A 177 -50.64 35.30 42.72
CA ILE A 177 -50.37 36.38 41.75
C ILE A 177 -49.81 37.67 42.42
N PHE A 178 -49.86 37.78 43.75
CA PHE A 178 -49.43 38.95 44.51
C PHE A 178 -48.13 38.71 45.31
N GLN A 179 -47.04 39.31 44.85
CA GLN A 179 -45.67 39.11 45.36
C GLN A 179 -45.38 39.77 46.72
N THR A 180 -46.30 40.58 47.27
CA THR A 180 -46.06 41.41 48.47
C THR A 180 -46.76 40.91 49.75
N SER A 181 -47.64 39.91 49.67
CA SER A 181 -48.32 39.36 50.84
C SER A 181 -47.36 38.57 51.74
N LEU A 182 -47.47 38.77 53.06
CA LEU A 182 -46.75 38.03 54.10
C LEU A 182 -46.84 36.51 53.89
N ALA A 183 -48.04 36.02 53.55
CA ALA A 183 -48.27 34.60 53.26
C ALA A 183 -47.44 34.09 52.07
N GLY A 184 -47.24 34.93 51.04
CA GLY A 184 -46.43 34.58 49.87
C GLY A 184 -44.92 34.64 50.12
N LYS A 185 -44.45 35.46 51.08
CA LYS A 185 -43.05 35.43 51.54
C LYS A 185 -42.77 34.14 52.32
N VAL A 186 -43.67 33.80 53.25
CA VAL A 186 -43.58 32.61 54.09
C VAL A 186 -43.68 31.33 53.27
N GLN A 187 -44.56 31.30 52.26
CA GLN A 187 -44.66 30.16 51.35
C GLN A 187 -43.36 29.97 50.54
N ARG A 188 -42.70 31.04 50.11
CA ARG A 188 -41.42 30.97 49.39
C ARG A 188 -40.27 30.50 50.28
N GLU A 189 -40.19 31.01 51.50
CA GLU A 189 -39.16 30.58 52.46
C GLU A 189 -39.37 29.11 52.83
N LEU A 190 -40.60 28.70 53.14
CA LEU A 190 -40.95 27.31 53.43
C LEU A 190 -40.71 26.39 52.22
N ALA A 191 -41.04 26.83 51.00
CA ALA A 191 -40.72 26.08 49.78
C ALA A 191 -39.21 25.96 49.57
N ALA A 192 -38.43 27.02 49.79
CA ALA A 192 -36.97 26.97 49.72
C ALA A 192 -36.36 26.04 50.77
N PHE A 193 -36.90 25.99 51.99
CA PHE A 193 -36.50 25.03 53.02
C PHE A 193 -36.86 23.59 52.63
N ALA A 194 -38.05 23.38 52.05
CA ALA A 194 -38.46 22.06 51.57
C ALA A 194 -37.60 21.60 50.38
N ASP A 195 -37.26 22.50 49.46
CA ASP A 195 -36.37 22.23 48.34
C ASP A 195 -34.94 21.95 48.83
N ALA A 196 -34.45 22.68 49.86
CA ALA A 196 -33.16 22.40 50.48
C ALA A 196 -33.13 21.07 51.23
N ALA A 197 -34.22 20.69 51.90
CA ALA A 197 -34.35 19.39 52.56
C ALA A 197 -34.42 18.25 51.53
N GLU A 198 -35.20 18.40 50.45
CA GLU A 198 -35.22 17.47 49.31
C GLU A 198 -33.82 17.35 48.67
N ALA A 199 -33.10 18.47 48.54
CA ALA A 199 -31.73 18.48 48.02
C ALA A 199 -30.77 17.69 48.93
N VAL A 200 -30.79 17.94 50.24
CA VAL A 200 -29.94 17.21 51.22
C VAL A 200 -30.28 15.72 51.25
N GLU A 201 -31.57 15.35 51.19
CA GLU A 201 -32.00 13.95 51.14
C GLU A 201 -31.54 13.27 49.84
N SER A 202 -31.64 13.97 48.70
CA SER A 202 -31.11 13.49 47.43
C SER A 202 -29.58 13.40 47.42
N ASP A 203 -28.89 14.34 48.06
CA ASP A 203 -27.43 14.35 48.18
C ASP A 203 -26.96 13.21 49.07
N ALA A 204 -27.66 12.90 50.17
CA ALA A 204 -27.36 11.74 51.01
C ALA A 204 -27.48 10.42 50.21
N GLN A 205 -28.57 10.26 49.45
CA GLN A 205 -28.74 9.10 48.57
C GLN A 205 -27.68 9.03 47.47
N ASN A 206 -27.27 10.18 46.90
CA ASN A 206 -26.20 10.24 45.92
C ASN A 206 -24.85 9.86 46.54
N ILE A 207 -24.57 10.31 47.77
CA ILE A 207 -23.35 9.96 48.51
C ILE A 207 -23.28 8.45 48.75
N ASP A 208 -24.38 7.82 49.16
CA ASP A 208 -24.43 6.36 49.37
C ASP A 208 -24.17 5.59 48.06
N LEU A 209 -24.67 6.08 46.92
CA LEU A 209 -24.36 5.49 45.61
C LEU A 209 -22.91 5.72 45.18
N GLU A 210 -22.33 6.87 45.54
CA GLU A 210 -20.92 7.19 45.28
C GLU A 210 -19.98 6.34 46.15
N THR A 211 -20.31 6.09 47.40
CA THR A 211 -19.51 5.21 48.28
C THR A 211 -19.54 3.78 47.77
N ASP A 212 -20.71 3.24 47.42
CA ASP A 212 -20.84 1.90 46.83
C ASP A 212 -20.02 1.76 45.55
N ARG A 213 -20.04 2.80 44.71
CA ARG A 213 -19.23 2.86 43.49
C ARG A 213 -17.74 2.85 43.80
N LEU A 214 -17.28 3.71 44.71
CA LEU A 214 -15.86 3.81 45.09
C LEU A 214 -15.37 2.51 45.75
N GLU A 215 -16.21 1.86 46.56
CA GLU A 215 -15.90 0.54 47.13
C GLU A 215 -15.74 -0.53 46.03
N ALA A 216 -16.60 -0.51 45.01
CA ALA A 216 -16.46 -1.42 43.88
C ALA A 216 -15.17 -1.16 43.08
N GLU A 217 -14.80 0.10 42.88
CA GLU A 217 -13.54 0.50 42.23
C GLU A 217 -12.31 0.08 43.07
N LEU A 218 -12.33 0.27 44.39
CA LEU A 218 -11.28 -0.20 45.30
C LEU A 218 -11.12 -1.72 45.25
N ARG A 219 -12.23 -2.48 45.34
CA ARG A 219 -12.19 -3.96 45.23
C ARG A 219 -11.64 -4.42 43.88
N ALA A 220 -11.86 -3.68 42.79
CA ALA A 220 -11.28 -3.98 41.50
C ALA A 220 -9.76 -3.76 41.48
N LEU A 221 -9.31 -2.61 42.01
CA LEU A 221 -7.88 -2.29 42.12
C LEU A 221 -7.12 -3.26 43.02
N GLU A 222 -7.71 -3.69 44.14
CA GLU A 222 -7.10 -4.69 45.03
C GLU A 222 -6.88 -6.04 44.32
N ARG A 223 -7.83 -6.47 43.48
CA ARG A 223 -7.66 -7.66 42.63
C ARG A 223 -6.54 -7.46 41.62
N ASP A 224 -6.49 -6.31 40.95
CA ASP A 224 -5.44 -6.00 39.97
C ASP A 224 -4.04 -6.00 40.61
N VAL A 225 -3.92 -5.48 41.84
CA VAL A 225 -2.67 -5.47 42.61
C VAL A 225 -2.26 -6.88 43.02
N ALA A 226 -3.21 -7.70 43.50
CA ALA A 226 -2.93 -9.10 43.86
C ALA A 226 -2.49 -9.92 42.63
N GLU A 227 -3.14 -9.71 41.48
CA GLU A 227 -2.73 -10.33 40.22
C GLU A 227 -1.31 -9.90 39.81
N LEU A 228 -0.99 -8.59 39.87
CA LEU A 228 0.35 -8.09 39.57
C LEU A 228 1.41 -8.66 40.52
N ALA A 229 1.07 -8.87 41.79
CA ALA A 229 1.97 -9.45 42.78
C ALA A 229 2.29 -10.93 42.47
N ASP A 230 1.28 -11.74 42.11
CA ASP A 230 1.49 -13.15 41.70
C ASP A 230 2.30 -13.24 40.40
N ILE A 231 2.00 -12.39 39.42
CA ILE A 231 2.79 -12.31 38.17
C ILE A 231 4.25 -11.98 38.51
N ARG A 232 4.48 -11.00 39.38
CA ARG A 232 5.83 -10.59 39.77
C ARG A 232 6.60 -11.72 40.47
N SER A 233 6.00 -12.40 41.44
CA SER A 233 6.68 -13.50 42.14
C SER A 233 7.04 -14.63 41.18
N ARG A 234 6.12 -15.02 40.29
CA ARG A 234 6.40 -16.04 39.27
C ARG A 234 7.54 -15.62 38.36
N ILE A 235 7.59 -14.36 37.92
CA ILE A 235 8.66 -13.86 37.03
C ILE A 235 10.01 -13.72 37.74
N GLU A 236 10.02 -13.39 39.03
CA GLU A 236 11.26 -13.33 39.82
C GLU A 236 11.89 -14.72 40.03
N GLU A 237 11.10 -15.79 40.05
CA GLU A 237 11.59 -17.18 40.19
C GLU A 237 12.19 -17.74 38.88
N LEU A 238 11.62 -17.36 37.73
CA LEU A 238 11.99 -17.85 36.39
C LEU A 238 13.47 -17.69 35.97
N PRO A 239 14.17 -16.56 36.16
CA PRO A 239 15.54 -16.37 35.68
C PRO A 239 16.57 -17.27 36.38
N SER A 240 16.18 -17.97 37.45
CA SER A 240 17.05 -18.94 38.16
C SER A 240 17.01 -20.35 37.56
N MET A 241 16.09 -20.61 36.63
CA MET A 241 15.79 -21.93 36.07
C MET A 241 16.52 -22.20 34.74
N GLU A 242 16.60 -23.47 34.34
CA GLU A 242 17.13 -23.86 33.02
C GLU A 242 16.17 -23.50 31.88
N TRP A 243 16.67 -23.37 30.65
CA TRP A 243 15.88 -22.95 29.47
C TRP A 243 14.52 -23.65 29.27
N PRO A 244 14.40 -25.00 29.35
CA PRO A 244 13.11 -25.66 29.14
C PRO A 244 12.09 -25.32 30.24
N GLU A 245 12.55 -25.22 31.49
CA GLU A 245 11.71 -24.90 32.65
C GLU A 245 11.22 -23.45 32.58
N LEU A 246 12.08 -22.53 32.13
CA LEU A 246 11.73 -21.14 31.86
C LEU A 246 10.60 -21.04 30.83
N VAL A 247 10.72 -21.75 29.70
CA VAL A 247 9.72 -21.73 28.61
C VAL A 247 8.40 -22.31 29.10
N GLU A 248 8.43 -23.39 29.88
CA GLU A 248 7.23 -23.97 30.49
C GLU A 248 6.58 -23.02 31.49
N GLY A 249 7.38 -22.37 32.35
CA GLY A 249 6.90 -21.38 33.30
C GLY A 249 6.24 -20.18 32.62
N LEU A 250 6.79 -19.67 31.53
CA LEU A 250 6.18 -18.62 30.71
C LEU A 250 4.89 -19.10 30.01
N LYS A 251 4.86 -20.33 29.50
CA LYS A 251 3.64 -20.94 28.95
C LYS A 251 2.55 -21.06 30.03
N ASN A 252 2.91 -21.41 31.25
CA ASN A 252 1.98 -21.52 32.39
C ASN A 252 1.47 -20.15 32.86
N LEU A 253 2.33 -19.13 32.89
CA LEU A 253 1.94 -17.75 33.18
C LEU A 253 0.94 -17.23 32.14
N ARG A 254 1.20 -17.46 30.85
CA ARG A 254 0.29 -17.11 29.76
C ARG A 254 -1.07 -17.83 29.87
N LYS A 255 -1.09 -19.10 30.29
CA LYS A 255 -2.33 -19.84 30.53
C LYS A 255 -3.12 -19.30 31.71
N ALA A 256 -2.43 -18.85 32.77
CA ALA A 256 -3.07 -18.30 33.96
C ALA A 256 -3.72 -16.92 33.69
N TYR A 257 -3.12 -16.11 32.81
CA TYR A 257 -3.57 -14.73 32.55
C TYR A 257 -3.66 -14.41 31.05
N PRO A 258 -4.65 -14.95 30.31
CA PRO A 258 -4.73 -14.79 28.86
C PRO A 258 -5.03 -13.35 28.38
N SER A 259 -5.52 -12.47 29.27
CA SER A 259 -5.93 -11.09 28.93
C SER A 259 -4.81 -10.05 29.06
N ARG A 260 -3.66 -10.41 29.65
CA ARG A 260 -2.53 -9.49 29.85
C ARG A 260 -1.38 -9.82 28.91
N ASN A 261 -0.74 -8.78 28.37
CA ASN A 261 0.44 -8.92 27.52
C ASN A 261 1.70 -8.94 28.40
N PHE A 262 2.48 -10.01 28.29
CA PHE A 262 3.70 -10.23 29.08
C PHE A 262 4.99 -10.16 28.27
N GLU A 263 4.93 -9.61 27.05
CA GLU A 263 6.06 -9.63 26.11
C GLU A 263 7.33 -9.03 26.71
N LYS A 264 7.21 -7.88 27.39
CA LYS A 264 8.38 -7.16 27.92
C LYS A 264 9.03 -7.93 29.07
N GLU A 265 8.20 -8.44 29.97
CA GLU A 265 8.63 -9.15 31.17
C GLU A 265 9.17 -10.55 30.82
N ALA A 266 8.52 -11.25 29.88
CA ALA A 266 8.99 -12.52 29.35
C ALA A 266 10.35 -12.37 28.66
N ILE A 267 10.52 -11.34 27.83
CA ILE A 267 11.79 -11.07 27.15
C ILE A 267 12.88 -10.68 28.16
N ALA A 268 12.55 -9.93 29.21
CA ALA A 268 13.48 -9.60 30.28
C ALA A 268 13.98 -10.86 31.02
N ALA A 269 13.10 -11.84 31.26
CA ALA A 269 13.48 -13.12 31.88
C ALA A 269 14.30 -14.03 30.94
N ILE A 270 13.96 -14.05 29.65
CA ILE A 270 14.64 -14.86 28.62
C ILE A 270 16.05 -14.35 28.31
N ARG A 271 16.21 -13.03 28.25
CA ARG A 271 17.43 -12.37 27.80
C ARG A 271 18.74 -12.86 28.45
N PRO A 272 18.89 -12.96 29.78
CA PRO A 272 20.17 -13.34 30.38
C PRO A 272 20.60 -14.78 30.01
N ILE A 273 19.66 -15.72 29.98
CA ILE A 273 19.94 -17.12 29.62
C ILE A 273 20.23 -17.24 28.12
N PHE A 274 19.48 -16.48 27.30
CA PHE A 274 19.69 -16.39 25.86
C PHE A 274 21.08 -15.85 25.50
N GLU A 275 21.46 -14.69 26.08
CA GLU A 275 22.77 -14.08 25.85
C GLU A 275 23.90 -15.02 26.32
N ARG A 276 23.76 -15.70 27.47
CA ARG A 276 24.75 -16.67 27.96
C ARG A 276 25.01 -17.81 26.96
N ARG A 277 23.97 -18.32 26.29
CA ARG A 277 24.11 -19.38 25.27
C ARG A 277 24.71 -18.88 23.97
N ILE A 278 24.52 -17.60 23.63
CA ILE A 278 24.94 -17.03 22.35
C ILE A 278 26.39 -16.52 22.39
N VAL A 279 26.92 -16.10 23.54
CA VAL A 279 28.28 -15.53 23.66
C VAL A 279 29.39 -16.46 23.11
N GLY A 280 29.21 -17.78 23.19
CA GLY A 280 30.16 -18.77 22.66
C GLY A 280 29.65 -19.57 21.46
N TRP A 281 28.55 -19.14 20.84
CA TRP A 281 27.91 -19.89 19.77
C TRP A 281 28.66 -19.77 18.45
N ASP A 282 28.95 -20.93 17.83
CA ASP A 282 29.40 -21.01 16.44
C ASP A 282 28.28 -21.56 15.53
N PRO A 283 27.73 -20.73 14.62
CA PRO A 283 26.69 -21.14 13.68
C PRO A 283 27.12 -22.25 12.72
N ALA A 284 28.42 -22.48 12.52
CA ALA A 284 28.91 -23.57 11.67
C ALA A 284 28.81 -24.95 12.34
N ALA A 285 28.85 -24.99 13.67
CA ALA A 285 28.87 -26.21 14.47
C ALA A 285 27.49 -26.58 15.03
N ASP A 286 26.72 -25.60 15.48
CA ASP A 286 25.38 -25.78 16.05
C ASP A 286 24.39 -24.77 15.47
N THR A 287 23.17 -25.21 15.20
CA THR A 287 22.09 -24.34 14.70
C THR A 287 21.26 -23.71 15.83
N LEU A 288 21.47 -24.12 17.10
CA LEU A 288 20.64 -23.70 18.24
C LEU A 288 19.12 -23.89 17.99
N GLY A 289 18.77 -25.00 17.34
CA GLY A 289 17.39 -25.24 16.90
C GLY A 289 16.38 -25.30 18.04
N ASP A 290 16.80 -25.71 19.24
CA ASP A 290 15.95 -25.78 20.42
C ASP A 290 15.48 -24.39 20.87
N LEU A 291 16.36 -23.38 20.79
CA LEU A 291 16.02 -21.99 21.11
C LEU A 291 15.02 -21.44 20.08
N ALA A 292 15.30 -21.64 18.79
CA ALA A 292 14.42 -21.19 17.71
C ALA A 292 13.01 -21.77 17.83
N LYS A 293 12.88 -23.09 18.05
CA LYS A 293 11.58 -23.75 18.25
C LYS A 293 10.85 -23.25 19.49
N SER A 294 11.56 -23.07 20.61
CA SER A 294 10.93 -22.56 21.83
C SER A 294 10.46 -21.11 21.69
N LEU A 295 11.15 -20.28 20.90
CA LEU A 295 10.72 -18.94 20.56
C LEU A 295 9.54 -18.96 19.61
N GLU A 296 9.49 -19.89 18.65
CA GLU A 296 8.34 -20.11 17.77
C GLU A 296 7.08 -20.53 18.56
N ASP A 297 7.23 -21.44 19.54
CA ASP A 297 6.16 -21.84 20.45
C ASP A 297 5.62 -20.68 21.31
N LEU A 298 6.50 -19.73 21.65
CA LEU A 298 6.15 -18.53 22.39
C LEU A 298 5.50 -17.49 21.46
N SER A 299 6.02 -17.32 20.23
CA SER A 299 5.60 -16.33 19.23
C SER A 299 4.38 -16.76 18.41
N MET A 300 4.02 -18.04 18.33
CA MET A 300 2.80 -18.51 17.64
C MET A 300 1.49 -17.95 18.22
N VAL A 301 1.56 -17.17 19.31
CA VAL A 301 0.45 -16.43 19.91
C VAL A 301 0.58 -14.90 19.74
N GLU A 302 1.69 -14.40 19.18
CA GLU A 302 1.91 -12.98 18.85
C GLU A 302 1.27 -12.56 17.51
N SER A 303 0.51 -13.44 16.85
CA SER A 303 -0.39 -13.05 15.75
C SER A 303 -1.58 -12.19 16.20
N SER A 304 -1.64 -11.82 17.50
CA SER A 304 -2.33 -10.64 17.98
C SER A 304 -1.47 -9.36 17.89
N SER A 305 -0.57 -9.27 16.91
CA SER A 305 -0.42 -8.01 16.15
C SER A 305 -1.75 -7.72 15.45
N GLY A 306 -2.77 -7.39 16.26
CA GLY A 306 -3.78 -6.48 15.81
C GLY A 306 -3.02 -5.28 15.28
N ASN A 307 -3.22 -4.99 14.00
CA ASN A 307 -3.21 -3.62 13.56
C ASN A 307 -4.07 -2.85 14.56
N SER A 308 -3.44 -2.26 15.57
CA SER A 308 -4.00 -1.19 16.38
C SER A 308 -4.01 0.07 15.51
N THR A 309 -4.65 -0.04 14.35
CA THR A 309 -5.47 1.03 13.83
C THR A 309 -6.76 0.93 14.60
N ILE A 310 -6.78 1.47 15.82
CA ILE A 310 -8.03 1.86 16.46
C ILE A 310 -8.58 2.97 15.55
N PRO A 311 -9.72 2.78 14.86
CA PRO A 311 -10.42 3.89 14.27
C PRO A 311 -10.97 4.68 15.44
N SER A 312 -10.37 5.85 15.67
CA SER A 312 -10.91 6.86 16.56
C SER A 312 -12.26 7.33 16.02
N ARG A 313 -13.35 6.71 16.49
CA ARG A 313 -14.71 7.24 16.59
C ARG A 313 -15.67 6.12 17.02
N ASP A 314 -15.96 6.03 18.32
CA ASP A 314 -17.23 6.58 18.83
C ASP A 314 -17.34 6.37 20.34
N VAL A 315 -17.69 7.48 20.98
CA VAL A 315 -17.87 7.66 22.42
C VAL A 315 -19.25 7.14 22.79
N GLY A 316 -19.28 6.21 23.74
CA GLY A 316 -20.50 5.71 24.35
C GLY A 316 -20.26 4.81 25.56
N ARG A 317 -19.19 5.03 26.34
CA ARG A 317 -19.02 4.35 27.62
C ARG A 317 -18.41 5.31 28.64
N VAL A 318 -19.25 5.77 29.55
CA VAL A 318 -18.84 6.44 30.79
C VAL A 318 -18.17 5.37 31.65
N VAL A 319 -16.84 5.40 31.71
CA VAL A 319 -16.06 4.75 32.76
C VAL A 319 -15.10 5.81 33.28
N LEU A 320 -15.20 6.13 34.57
CA LEU A 320 -14.22 6.95 35.27
C LEU A 320 -12.89 6.21 35.19
N ALA A 321 -11.96 6.73 34.39
CA ALA A 321 -10.56 6.33 34.45
C ALA A 321 -9.81 7.34 35.34
N PRO A 322 -8.94 6.89 36.26
CA PRO A 322 -8.14 7.79 37.07
C PRO A 322 -7.19 8.61 36.19
N ILE A 323 -7.09 9.90 36.52
CA ILE A 323 -6.24 10.89 35.85
C ILE A 323 -4.77 10.55 36.14
N HIS A 324 -4.18 9.66 35.35
CA HIS A 324 -2.75 9.67 35.09
C HIS A 324 -2.57 10.03 33.62
N PRO A 325 -1.95 11.18 33.28
CA PRO A 325 -1.69 11.53 31.89
C PRO A 325 -0.60 10.58 31.38
N ARG A 326 -1.00 9.47 30.75
CA ARG A 326 -0.09 8.64 29.96
C ARG A 326 0.30 9.47 28.75
N ASN A 327 1.47 10.06 28.85
CA ASN A 327 2.08 10.88 27.83
C ASN A 327 2.53 9.98 26.66
N GLU A 328 1.57 9.46 25.88
CA GLU A 328 1.87 8.75 24.63
C GLU A 328 2.18 9.78 23.53
N GLN A 329 3.31 10.46 23.69
CA GLN A 329 3.99 11.13 22.60
C GLN A 329 4.56 10.05 21.67
N ILE A 330 3.83 9.75 20.59
CA ILE A 330 4.27 9.17 19.30
C ILE A 330 5.76 8.74 19.28
N SER A 331 6.04 7.48 19.65
CA SER A 331 7.39 6.92 19.57
C SER A 331 7.72 6.52 18.13
N ARG A 332 8.34 7.43 17.40
CA ARG A 332 9.02 7.11 16.13
C ARG A 332 10.23 6.22 16.44
N ARG A 333 10.26 5.00 15.91
CA ARG A 333 11.45 4.12 15.80
C ARG A 333 12.10 3.67 17.12
N SER A 334 11.33 3.23 18.12
CA SER A 334 11.91 2.40 19.18
C SER A 334 11.91 0.94 18.70
N THR A 335 13.04 0.26 18.77
CA THR A 335 13.08 -1.20 18.57
C THR A 335 12.24 -1.86 19.65
N THR A 336 11.47 -2.89 19.30
CA THR A 336 10.74 -3.67 20.31
C THR A 336 11.75 -4.45 21.17
N PRO A 337 11.39 -4.85 22.41
CA PRO A 337 12.26 -5.68 23.24
C PRO A 337 12.66 -6.97 22.51
N TYR A 338 11.76 -7.54 21.72
CA TYR A 338 12.00 -8.73 20.92
C TYR A 338 13.03 -8.46 19.82
N GLU A 339 12.87 -7.33 19.11
CA GLU A 339 13.83 -6.90 18.11
C GLU A 339 15.22 -6.65 18.70
N THR A 340 15.32 -6.13 19.94
CA THR A 340 16.61 -5.96 20.62
C THR A 340 17.27 -7.31 20.97
N LEU A 341 16.48 -8.30 21.39
CA LEU A 341 16.97 -9.65 21.64
C LEU A 341 17.47 -10.30 20.34
N MET A 342 16.71 -10.19 19.26
CA MET A 342 17.11 -10.73 17.95
C MET A 342 18.30 -9.98 17.34
N LEU A 343 18.47 -8.70 17.65
CA LEU A 343 19.68 -7.93 17.28
C LEU A 343 20.94 -8.48 17.96
N SER A 344 20.85 -8.93 19.22
CA SER A 344 21.98 -9.56 19.90
C SER A 344 22.40 -10.84 19.16
N TRP A 345 21.46 -11.73 18.86
CA TRP A 345 21.69 -12.93 18.05
C TRP A 345 22.32 -12.60 16.69
N PHE A 346 21.75 -11.61 15.98
CA PHE A 346 22.26 -11.20 14.67
C PHE A 346 23.69 -10.66 14.76
N SER A 347 24.07 -9.96 15.83
CA SER A 347 25.44 -9.44 16.00
C SER A 347 26.49 -10.54 16.13
N HIS A 348 26.15 -11.63 16.82
CA HIS A 348 27.01 -12.81 16.94
C HIS A 348 27.08 -13.58 15.61
N LEU A 349 25.94 -13.79 14.96
CA LEU A 349 25.90 -14.38 13.61
C LEU A 349 26.71 -13.53 12.63
N GLN A 350 26.58 -12.21 12.65
CA GLN A 350 27.33 -11.30 11.78
C GLN A 350 28.83 -11.41 12.03
N THR A 351 29.26 -11.50 13.28
CA THR A 351 30.67 -11.67 13.64
C THR A 351 31.21 -12.99 13.10
N SER A 352 30.48 -14.09 13.30
CA SER A 352 30.86 -15.39 12.73
C SER A 352 30.87 -15.37 11.19
N MET A 353 29.84 -14.80 10.55
CA MET A 353 29.78 -14.61 9.10
C MET A 353 30.93 -13.74 8.56
N VAL A 354 31.51 -12.85 9.36
CA VAL A 354 32.63 -12.03 8.94
C VAL A 354 33.94 -12.82 8.95
N HIS A 355 34.12 -13.71 9.92
CA HIS A 355 35.38 -14.42 10.18
C HIS A 355 35.47 -15.83 9.57
N SER A 356 34.39 -16.61 9.58
CA SER A 356 34.40 -18.04 9.21
C SER A 356 33.53 -18.37 7.99
N PHE A 357 32.57 -17.51 7.61
CA PHE A 357 31.73 -17.77 6.45
C PHE A 357 32.45 -17.52 5.14
N GLN A 358 32.70 -18.61 4.42
CA GLN A 358 33.07 -18.62 3.01
C GLN A 358 32.01 -19.38 2.22
N PRO A 359 31.42 -18.78 1.18
CA PRO A 359 30.35 -19.40 0.40
C PRO A 359 30.82 -20.60 -0.44
N ASP A 360 32.12 -20.70 -0.72
CA ASP A 360 32.74 -21.80 -1.49
C ASP A 360 33.09 -23.03 -0.62
N SER A 361 33.09 -22.85 0.71
CA SER A 361 33.45 -23.90 1.66
C SER A 361 32.22 -24.76 2.03
N PRO A 362 32.38 -26.05 2.36
CA PRO A 362 31.28 -26.89 2.86
C PRO A 362 30.61 -26.33 4.12
N SER A 363 31.30 -25.47 4.87
CA SER A 363 30.75 -24.73 6.01
C SER A 363 29.54 -23.86 5.65
N ALA A 364 29.44 -23.40 4.40
CA ALA A 364 28.32 -22.59 3.91
C ALA A 364 26.96 -23.26 4.15
N SER A 365 26.87 -24.58 3.92
CA SER A 365 25.65 -25.36 4.11
C SER A 365 25.17 -25.37 5.58
N SER A 366 26.10 -25.48 6.54
CA SER A 366 25.80 -25.39 7.97
C SER A 366 25.28 -23.99 8.35
N PHE A 367 25.90 -22.93 7.82
CA PHE A 367 25.42 -21.55 8.03
C PHE A 367 24.03 -21.32 7.45
N LEU A 368 23.76 -21.82 6.24
CA LEU A 368 22.44 -21.71 5.63
C LEU A 368 21.39 -22.47 6.43
N ARG A 369 21.70 -23.68 6.89
CA ARG A 369 20.81 -24.44 7.79
C ARG A 369 20.53 -23.68 9.08
N ALA A 370 21.53 -23.06 9.70
CA ALA A 370 21.31 -22.22 10.88
C ALA A 370 20.38 -21.03 10.54
N ILE A 371 20.61 -20.33 9.42
CA ILE A 371 19.75 -19.22 9.00
C ILE A 371 18.31 -19.69 8.75
N ASP A 372 18.11 -20.83 8.09
CA ASP A 372 16.79 -21.40 7.81
C ASP A 372 16.03 -21.75 9.09
N THR A 373 16.70 -22.35 10.07
CA THR A 373 16.05 -22.69 11.36
C THR A 373 15.56 -21.46 12.12
N TRP A 374 16.23 -20.33 12.00
CA TRP A 374 15.85 -19.08 12.66
C TRP A 374 14.95 -18.20 11.80
N PHE A 375 14.92 -18.39 10.48
CA PHE A 375 14.12 -17.60 9.55
C PHE A 375 12.65 -17.39 9.94
N PRO A 376 11.87 -18.39 10.41
CA PRO A 376 10.47 -18.16 10.79
C PRO A 376 10.30 -17.14 11.93
N VAL A 377 11.24 -17.13 12.86
CA VAL A 377 11.19 -16.38 14.13
C VAL A 377 11.76 -14.95 13.96
N LEU A 378 12.52 -14.68 12.89
CA LEU A 378 13.22 -13.40 12.73
C LEU A 378 12.34 -12.22 12.26
N PRO A 379 12.51 -11.01 12.84
CA PRO A 379 11.95 -9.77 12.34
C PRO A 379 12.34 -9.47 10.88
N ALA A 380 11.43 -8.84 10.14
CA ALA A 380 11.61 -8.54 8.71
C ALA A 380 12.89 -7.73 8.42
N PHE A 381 13.23 -6.75 9.27
CA PHE A 381 14.44 -5.95 9.04
C PHE A 381 15.72 -6.80 9.22
N ILE A 382 15.75 -7.80 10.10
CA ILE A 382 16.91 -8.68 10.27
C ILE A 382 17.04 -9.60 9.06
N LYS A 383 15.93 -10.14 8.54
CA LYS A 383 15.93 -10.89 7.27
C LYS A 383 16.57 -10.08 6.13
N THR A 384 16.22 -8.80 6.01
CA THR A 384 16.84 -7.91 5.01
C THR A 384 18.32 -7.63 5.27
N ARG A 385 18.77 -7.63 6.52
CA ARG A 385 20.19 -7.46 6.86
C ARG A 385 21.00 -8.72 6.54
N ILE A 386 20.45 -9.90 6.83
CA ILE A 386 21.06 -11.19 6.48
C ILE A 386 21.21 -11.29 4.96
N SER A 387 20.16 -11.02 4.19
CA SER A 387 20.24 -11.07 2.72
C SER A 387 21.26 -10.07 2.16
N LYS A 388 21.36 -8.86 2.73
CA LYS A 388 22.40 -7.89 2.37
C LYS A 388 23.81 -8.39 2.69
N GLN A 389 24.01 -9.00 3.85
CA GLN A 389 25.31 -9.54 4.27
C GLN A 389 25.74 -10.71 3.38
N ILE A 390 24.82 -11.64 3.09
CA ILE A 390 25.03 -12.74 2.14
C ILE A 390 25.38 -12.16 0.77
N LYS A 391 24.60 -11.20 0.26
CA LYS A 391 24.86 -10.54 -1.02
C LYS A 391 26.26 -9.95 -1.10
N LEU A 392 26.67 -9.18 -0.08
CA LEU A 392 28.00 -8.55 -0.02
C LEU A 392 29.13 -9.59 -0.02
N ARG A 393 28.95 -10.70 0.70
CA ARG A 393 29.96 -11.75 0.81
C ARG A 393 30.05 -12.58 -0.46
N CYS A 394 28.92 -13.01 -1.00
CA CYS A 394 28.87 -13.73 -2.27
C CYS A 394 29.44 -12.87 -3.41
N SER A 395 29.11 -11.57 -3.48
CA SER A 395 29.67 -10.68 -4.49
C SER A 395 31.18 -10.53 -4.34
N ALA A 396 31.70 -10.37 -3.11
CA ALA A 396 33.14 -10.29 -2.88
C ALA A 396 33.90 -11.55 -3.35
N VAL A 397 33.33 -12.74 -3.11
CA VAL A 397 33.93 -14.00 -3.60
C VAL A 397 33.86 -14.09 -5.11
N ILE A 398 32.72 -13.76 -5.73
CA ILE A 398 32.56 -13.72 -7.19
C ILE A 398 33.57 -12.74 -7.82
N ASP A 399 33.78 -11.57 -7.22
CA ASP A 399 34.74 -10.58 -7.72
C ASP A 399 36.17 -11.07 -7.64
N SER A 400 36.55 -11.72 -6.53
CA SER A 400 37.88 -12.31 -6.33
C SER A 400 38.16 -13.52 -7.24
N MET A 401 37.12 -14.14 -7.80
CA MET A 401 37.23 -15.31 -8.65
C MET A 401 38.00 -14.99 -9.94
N ASN A 402 39.07 -15.75 -10.18
CA ASN A 402 39.93 -15.61 -11.35
C ASN A 402 39.66 -16.72 -12.37
N VAL A 403 38.70 -16.48 -13.27
CA VAL A 403 38.28 -17.41 -14.32
C VAL A 403 39.46 -17.96 -15.14
N ARG A 404 40.42 -17.11 -15.52
CA ARG A 404 41.58 -17.52 -16.32
C ARG A 404 42.47 -18.54 -15.60
N LYS A 405 42.64 -18.39 -14.28
CA LYS A 405 43.43 -19.33 -13.47
C LYS A 405 42.70 -20.66 -13.35
N ALA A 406 41.40 -20.65 -13.06
CA ALA A 406 40.59 -21.87 -12.98
C ALA A 406 40.65 -22.70 -14.29
N ILE A 407 40.51 -22.04 -15.45
CA ILE A 407 40.62 -22.70 -16.76
C ILE A 407 42.01 -23.28 -17.00
N LYS A 408 43.08 -22.57 -16.57
CA LYS A 408 44.47 -23.04 -16.70
C LYS A 408 44.73 -24.28 -15.82
N HIS A 409 44.19 -24.30 -14.60
CA HIS A 409 44.35 -25.39 -13.63
C HIS A 409 43.35 -26.54 -13.79
N ARG A 410 42.45 -26.49 -14.80
CA ARG A 410 41.40 -27.49 -15.04
C ARG A 410 40.37 -27.62 -13.91
N GLU A 411 40.18 -26.55 -13.15
CA GLU A 411 39.13 -26.46 -12.13
C GLU A 411 37.78 -26.08 -12.75
N THR A 412 36.69 -26.32 -12.04
CA THR A 412 35.35 -25.92 -12.48
C THR A 412 35.27 -24.39 -12.57
N PRO A 413 35.12 -23.81 -13.78
CA PRO A 413 35.19 -22.34 -13.97
C PRO A 413 33.93 -21.61 -13.47
N LEU A 414 32.85 -22.36 -13.26
CA LEU A 414 31.56 -21.86 -12.77
C LEU A 414 31.26 -22.50 -11.41
N PRO A 415 31.10 -21.71 -10.34
CA PRO A 415 30.84 -22.25 -9.02
C PRO A 415 29.42 -22.81 -8.90
N GLN A 416 29.27 -23.99 -8.29
CA GLN A 416 27.97 -24.63 -8.05
C GLN A 416 27.32 -24.15 -6.75
N TRP A 417 28.11 -23.73 -5.76
CA TRP A 417 27.60 -23.20 -4.48
C TRP A 417 26.65 -22.00 -4.65
N ILE A 418 26.71 -21.30 -5.79
CA ILE A 418 25.85 -20.16 -6.12
C ILE A 418 24.36 -20.53 -6.07
N PHE A 419 24.01 -21.77 -6.40
CA PHE A 419 22.62 -22.22 -6.42
C PHE A 419 22.01 -22.33 -5.01
N ASP A 420 22.82 -22.65 -4.01
CA ASP A 420 22.38 -22.77 -2.62
C ASP A 420 21.95 -21.40 -2.04
N PHE A 421 22.48 -20.30 -2.59
CA PHE A 421 22.17 -18.94 -2.14
C PHE A 421 21.04 -18.26 -2.91
N LEU A 422 20.51 -18.89 -3.96
CA LEU A 422 19.46 -18.30 -4.81
C LEU A 422 18.20 -17.88 -4.03
N PRO A 423 17.73 -18.63 -3.01
CA PRO A 423 16.57 -18.22 -2.20
C PRO A 423 16.75 -16.89 -1.46
N TYR A 424 17.99 -16.56 -1.06
CA TYR A 424 18.29 -15.34 -0.29
C TYR A 424 18.82 -14.19 -1.16
N TYR A 425 19.43 -14.51 -2.30
CA TYR A 425 19.99 -13.55 -3.23
C TYR A 425 19.58 -13.88 -4.68
N PRO A 426 18.35 -13.50 -5.09
CA PRO A 426 17.82 -13.83 -6.41
C PRO A 426 18.61 -13.14 -7.55
N ASP A 427 19.11 -11.92 -7.31
CA ASP A 427 19.84 -11.14 -8.32
C ASP A 427 21.34 -11.54 -8.44
N ILE A 428 21.73 -12.73 -7.97
CA ILE A 428 23.13 -13.21 -8.02
C ILE A 428 23.69 -13.29 -9.45
N PHE A 429 22.81 -13.50 -10.43
CA PHE A 429 23.20 -13.52 -11.84
C PHE A 429 23.85 -12.21 -12.29
N ALA A 430 23.40 -11.05 -11.78
CA ALA A 430 23.97 -9.76 -12.19
C ALA A 430 25.46 -9.65 -11.84
N ALA A 431 25.86 -10.17 -10.68
CA ALA A 431 27.27 -10.26 -10.27
C ALA A 431 28.04 -11.29 -11.11
N CYS A 432 27.42 -12.42 -11.44
CA CYS A 432 28.06 -13.50 -12.19
C CYS A 432 28.17 -13.23 -13.70
N LYS A 433 27.31 -12.37 -14.27
CA LYS A 433 27.20 -12.12 -15.71
C LYS A 433 28.54 -11.77 -16.36
N GLY A 434 29.31 -10.89 -15.74
CA GLY A 434 30.63 -10.50 -16.25
C GLY A 434 31.61 -11.67 -16.29
N LYS A 435 31.60 -12.52 -15.25
CA LYS A 435 32.48 -13.69 -15.15
C LYS A 435 32.04 -14.77 -16.13
N LEU A 436 30.76 -15.08 -16.22
CA LEU A 436 30.21 -16.04 -17.20
C LEU A 436 30.55 -15.61 -18.63
N ARG A 437 30.47 -14.32 -18.96
CA ARG A 437 30.91 -13.80 -20.26
C ARG A 437 32.39 -14.13 -20.50
N THR A 438 33.26 -13.81 -19.54
CA THR A 438 34.69 -14.11 -19.68
C THR A 438 34.99 -15.61 -19.76
N VAL A 439 34.19 -16.48 -19.11
CA VAL A 439 34.30 -17.93 -19.27
C VAL A 439 34.00 -18.30 -20.73
N LEU A 440 32.88 -17.83 -21.29
CA LEU A 440 32.48 -18.13 -22.67
C LEU A 440 33.48 -17.59 -23.71
N ASP A 441 34.06 -16.41 -23.48
CA ASP A 441 35.02 -15.79 -24.39
C ASP A 441 36.40 -16.49 -24.38
N ILE A 442 36.80 -17.11 -23.26
CA ILE A 442 38.15 -17.67 -23.08
C ILE A 442 38.14 -19.20 -23.17
N TRP A 443 36.99 -19.84 -22.97
CA TRP A 443 36.90 -21.29 -22.91
C TRP A 443 37.46 -21.95 -24.18
N PRO A 444 38.37 -22.93 -24.05
CA PRO A 444 38.87 -23.69 -25.18
C PRO A 444 37.80 -24.64 -25.72
N ILE A 445 37.43 -24.47 -26.99
CA ILE A 445 36.38 -25.25 -27.66
C ILE A 445 36.72 -26.74 -27.72
N HIS A 446 38.01 -27.08 -27.91
CA HIS A 446 38.51 -28.46 -27.95
C HIS A 446 38.28 -29.27 -26.65
N ARG A 447 37.98 -28.61 -25.52
CA ARG A 447 37.69 -29.32 -24.25
C ARG A 447 36.23 -29.75 -24.12
N GLY A 448 35.38 -29.44 -25.10
CA GLY A 448 33.95 -29.72 -25.06
C GLY A 448 33.17 -28.78 -24.15
N VAL A 449 32.08 -29.29 -23.57
CA VAL A 449 31.10 -28.48 -22.81
C VAL A 449 31.66 -28.01 -21.47
N ILE A 450 31.36 -26.76 -21.12
CA ILE A 450 31.69 -26.21 -19.80
C ILE A 450 30.97 -27.01 -18.69
N PRO A 451 31.70 -27.55 -17.71
CA PRO A 451 31.09 -28.26 -16.58
C PRO A 451 30.06 -27.39 -15.85
N GLY A 452 28.86 -27.94 -15.62
CA GLY A 452 27.80 -27.27 -14.86
C GLY A 452 26.98 -26.23 -15.64
N ILE A 453 27.29 -25.90 -16.89
CA ILE A 453 26.56 -24.87 -17.67
C ILE A 453 25.06 -25.18 -17.83
N GLN A 454 24.68 -26.47 -17.80
CA GLN A 454 23.28 -26.89 -17.83
C GLN A 454 22.52 -26.44 -16.57
N LEU A 455 23.14 -26.47 -15.40
CA LEU A 455 22.54 -25.97 -14.15
C LEU A 455 22.33 -24.46 -14.23
N TRP A 456 23.28 -23.74 -14.84
CA TRP A 456 23.15 -22.30 -15.08
C TRP A 456 22.02 -21.96 -16.05
N LYS A 457 21.87 -22.74 -17.13
CA LYS A 457 20.74 -22.59 -18.07
C LYS A 457 19.40 -22.86 -17.39
N LYS A 458 19.33 -23.87 -16.51
CA LYS A 458 18.11 -24.17 -15.73
C LYS A 458 17.79 -23.07 -14.70
N ALA A 459 18.80 -22.54 -14.01
CA ALA A 459 18.62 -21.52 -12.98
C ALA A 459 18.28 -20.12 -13.56
N PHE A 460 18.84 -19.77 -14.72
CA PHE A 460 18.67 -18.45 -15.34
C PHE A 460 18.29 -18.59 -16.84
N PRO A 461 17.07 -19.06 -17.14
CA PRO A 461 16.60 -19.24 -18.51
C PRO A 461 16.47 -17.88 -19.22
N GLY A 462 16.97 -17.76 -20.45
CA GLY A 462 16.97 -16.50 -21.20
C GLY A 462 18.32 -15.76 -21.17
N PRO A 463 18.77 -15.20 -20.03
CA PRO A 463 20.05 -14.49 -19.98
C PRO A 463 21.25 -15.37 -20.38
N VAL A 464 21.25 -16.64 -19.94
CA VAL A 464 22.31 -17.59 -20.31
C VAL A 464 22.23 -17.93 -21.80
N ASP A 465 21.04 -18.19 -22.34
CA ASP A 465 20.87 -18.50 -23.77
C ASP A 465 21.32 -17.32 -24.66
N GLN A 466 20.96 -16.08 -24.29
CA GLN A 466 21.43 -14.89 -24.99
C GLN A 466 22.97 -14.76 -24.96
N MET A 467 23.60 -15.14 -23.85
CA MET A 467 25.06 -15.12 -23.74
C MET A 467 25.72 -16.22 -24.57
N LEU A 468 25.13 -17.42 -24.63
CA LEU A 468 25.59 -18.49 -25.50
C LEU A 468 25.51 -18.08 -26.98
N VAL A 469 24.38 -17.51 -27.41
CA VAL A 469 24.22 -17.04 -28.80
C VAL A 469 25.19 -15.89 -29.14
N LYS A 470 25.41 -14.94 -28.23
CA LYS A 470 26.27 -13.77 -28.50
C LYS A 470 27.77 -14.05 -28.41
N HIS A 471 28.21 -14.90 -27.50
CA HIS A 471 29.63 -15.08 -27.18
C HIS A 471 30.19 -16.43 -27.61
N LEU A 472 29.41 -17.50 -27.46
CA LEU A 472 29.87 -18.86 -27.79
C LEU A 472 29.65 -19.17 -29.28
N LEU A 473 28.46 -18.89 -29.82
CA LEU A 473 28.09 -19.27 -31.19
C LEU A 473 29.04 -18.70 -32.26
N PRO A 474 29.46 -17.41 -32.22
CA PRO A 474 30.40 -16.87 -33.21
C PRO A 474 31.77 -17.56 -33.15
N ARG A 475 32.22 -17.96 -31.96
CA ARG A 475 33.50 -18.66 -31.79
C ARG A 475 33.43 -20.11 -32.28
N LEU A 476 32.30 -20.78 -32.08
CA LEU A 476 32.06 -22.11 -32.67
C LEU A 476 32.03 -22.02 -34.20
N ALA A 477 31.42 -20.97 -34.76
CA ALA A 477 31.38 -20.74 -36.20
C ALA A 477 32.79 -20.49 -36.76
N GLU A 478 33.59 -19.66 -36.10
CA GLU A 478 34.99 -19.41 -36.49
C GLU A 478 35.84 -20.69 -36.43
N HIS A 479 35.67 -21.49 -35.38
CA HIS A 479 36.36 -22.78 -35.25
C HIS A 479 35.96 -23.76 -36.36
N LEU A 480 34.68 -23.80 -36.76
CA LEU A 480 34.22 -24.60 -37.90
C LEU A 480 34.72 -24.09 -39.24
N ARG A 481 34.77 -22.76 -39.46
CA ARG A 481 35.32 -22.19 -40.70
C ARG A 481 36.82 -22.48 -40.87
N SER A 482 37.54 -22.65 -39.76
CA SER A 482 38.95 -23.06 -39.78
C SER A 482 39.16 -24.55 -40.10
N LEU A 483 38.09 -25.33 -40.27
CA LEU A 483 38.19 -26.72 -40.71
C LEU A 483 38.69 -26.77 -42.15
N GLU A 484 39.88 -27.32 -42.32
CA GLU A 484 40.38 -27.81 -43.61
C GLU A 484 39.72 -29.16 -43.89
N ILE A 485 38.87 -29.21 -44.92
CA ILE A 485 38.16 -30.42 -45.34
C ILE A 485 39.00 -31.07 -46.45
N ASP A 486 39.85 -32.02 -46.05
CA ASP A 486 40.66 -32.80 -46.98
C ASP A 486 40.00 -34.16 -47.23
N PRO A 487 39.61 -34.52 -48.47
CA PRO A 487 38.98 -35.81 -48.76
C PRO A 487 39.82 -37.05 -48.34
N ALA A 488 41.16 -36.92 -48.32
CA ALA A 488 42.10 -38.00 -48.00
C ALA A 488 42.46 -38.13 -46.51
N ASP A 489 42.36 -37.05 -45.70
CA ASP A 489 42.69 -37.07 -44.26
C ASP A 489 41.79 -36.10 -43.48
N GLN A 490 40.71 -36.64 -42.91
CA GLN A 490 39.66 -35.82 -42.30
C GLN A 490 39.85 -35.65 -40.80
N LYS A 491 40.07 -34.40 -40.37
CA LYS A 491 40.22 -34.04 -38.95
C LYS A 491 38.86 -33.83 -38.27
N LEU A 492 38.29 -34.90 -37.72
CA LEU A 492 37.01 -34.88 -37.00
C LEU A 492 37.05 -34.18 -35.64
N ASP A 493 38.22 -33.81 -35.13
CA ASP A 493 38.39 -33.16 -33.83
C ASP A 493 37.62 -31.83 -33.74
N VAL A 494 37.56 -31.09 -34.85
CA VAL A 494 36.87 -29.78 -34.90
C VAL A 494 35.35 -29.97 -34.85
N VAL A 495 34.83 -30.91 -35.62
CA VAL A 495 33.40 -31.21 -35.71
C VAL A 495 32.91 -31.86 -34.42
N SER A 496 33.63 -32.85 -33.90
CA SER A 496 33.33 -33.50 -32.63
C SER A 496 33.33 -32.52 -31.44
N ALA A 497 34.23 -31.53 -31.44
CA ALA A 497 34.24 -30.48 -30.43
C ALA A 497 32.98 -29.59 -30.46
N VAL A 498 32.41 -29.33 -31.64
CA VAL A 498 31.12 -28.62 -31.76
C VAL A 498 29.95 -29.52 -31.36
N MET A 499 29.97 -30.77 -31.80
CA MET A 499 28.92 -31.75 -31.49
C MET A 499 28.83 -32.05 -29.98
N ALA A 500 29.94 -31.91 -29.24
CA ALA A 500 29.93 -31.98 -27.79
C ALA A 500 28.90 -31.02 -27.15
N TRP A 501 28.58 -29.88 -27.78
CA TRP A 501 27.62 -28.87 -27.29
C TRP A 501 26.14 -29.20 -27.50
N LYS A 502 25.83 -30.37 -28.08
CA LYS A 502 24.47 -30.93 -28.23
C LYS A 502 23.57 -30.81 -27.00
N PRO A 503 24.00 -31.10 -25.75
CA PRO A 503 23.08 -31.08 -24.62
C PRO A 503 22.78 -29.67 -24.10
N VAL A 504 23.43 -28.63 -24.66
CA VAL A 504 23.26 -27.23 -24.23
C VAL A 504 22.56 -26.39 -25.31
N LEU A 505 22.91 -26.61 -26.58
CA LEU A 505 22.36 -25.91 -27.75
C LEU A 505 21.21 -26.71 -28.38
N SER A 506 20.21 -26.02 -28.91
CA SER A 506 19.11 -26.66 -29.65
C SER A 506 19.61 -27.22 -30.98
N SER A 507 19.02 -28.34 -31.44
CA SER A 507 19.36 -28.95 -32.73
C SER A 507 19.24 -27.97 -33.90
N HIS A 508 18.27 -27.05 -33.86
CA HIS A 508 18.11 -26.00 -34.88
C HIS A 508 19.29 -25.01 -34.89
N VAL A 509 19.81 -24.63 -33.72
CA VAL A 509 20.93 -23.68 -33.61
C VAL A 509 22.22 -24.29 -34.12
N ILE A 510 22.42 -25.59 -33.86
CA ILE A 510 23.55 -26.34 -34.41
C ILE A 510 23.41 -26.50 -35.92
N ALA A 511 22.20 -26.73 -36.43
CA ALA A 511 21.96 -26.81 -37.86
C ALA A 511 22.27 -25.51 -38.61
N GLU A 512 21.79 -24.38 -38.09
CA GLU A 512 22.07 -23.05 -38.65
C GLU A 512 23.57 -22.70 -38.59
N LEU A 513 24.26 -23.16 -37.54
CA LEU A 513 25.72 -23.05 -37.43
C LEU A 513 26.42 -23.86 -38.53
N LEU A 514 26.01 -25.10 -38.77
CA LEU A 514 26.57 -25.95 -39.82
C LEU A 514 26.28 -25.37 -41.22
N HIS A 515 25.05 -24.93 -41.46
CA HIS A 515 24.65 -24.24 -42.70
C HIS A 515 25.57 -23.05 -43.01
N SER A 516 25.83 -22.19 -42.02
CA SER A 516 26.58 -20.96 -42.22
C SER A 516 28.12 -21.10 -42.15
N ALA A 517 28.65 -22.13 -41.49
CA ALA A 517 30.08 -22.26 -41.22
C ALA A 517 30.74 -23.51 -41.79
N PHE A 518 30.01 -24.63 -41.93
CA PHE A 518 30.55 -25.90 -42.44
C PHE A 518 30.27 -26.06 -43.94
N PHE A 519 29.01 -25.92 -44.35
CA PHE A 519 28.60 -26.18 -45.73
C PHE A 519 29.30 -25.31 -46.80
N PRO A 520 29.64 -24.04 -46.58
CA PRO A 520 30.38 -23.25 -47.57
C PRO A 520 31.75 -23.86 -47.91
N ASN A 521 32.49 -24.32 -46.90
CA ASN A 521 33.77 -25.01 -47.11
C ASN A 521 33.56 -26.41 -47.69
N PHE A 522 32.47 -27.09 -47.32
CA PHE A 522 32.12 -28.40 -47.87
C PHE A 522 31.78 -28.32 -49.36
N TYR A 523 30.97 -27.34 -49.77
CA TYR A 523 30.60 -27.14 -51.17
C TYR A 523 31.78 -26.72 -52.03
N SER A 524 32.71 -25.91 -51.52
CA SER A 524 33.90 -25.51 -52.28
C SER A 524 34.81 -26.71 -52.57
N VAL A 525 34.99 -27.60 -51.60
CA VAL A 525 35.75 -28.84 -51.76
C VAL A 525 35.02 -29.79 -52.71
N LEU A 526 33.72 -29.97 -52.54
CA LEU A 526 32.90 -30.81 -53.41
C LEU A 526 32.93 -30.33 -54.87
N HIS A 527 32.83 -29.02 -55.09
CA HIS A 527 32.97 -28.38 -56.40
C HIS A 527 34.36 -28.62 -56.98
N SER A 528 35.43 -28.34 -56.22
CA SER A 528 36.81 -28.54 -56.68
C SER A 528 37.11 -30.00 -57.05
N TRP A 529 36.56 -30.97 -56.32
CA TRP A 529 36.73 -32.38 -56.58
C TRP A 529 35.90 -32.84 -57.78
N SER A 530 34.70 -32.27 -57.96
CA SER A 530 33.78 -32.61 -59.06
C SER A 530 34.16 -31.95 -60.39
N SER A 531 34.91 -30.85 -60.38
CA SER A 531 35.49 -30.17 -61.55
C SER A 531 36.83 -30.76 -61.99
N TYR A 532 37.40 -31.73 -61.26
CA TYR A 532 38.66 -32.38 -61.63
C TYR A 532 38.45 -33.38 -62.78
N ALA A 533 39.31 -33.35 -63.79
CA ALA A 533 39.12 -34.09 -65.05
C ALA A 533 39.09 -35.63 -64.91
N GLU A 534 39.64 -36.18 -63.82
CA GLU A 534 39.65 -37.63 -63.52
C GLU A 534 38.81 -37.97 -62.25
N ALA A 535 37.83 -37.14 -61.92
CA ALA A 535 37.02 -37.33 -60.71
C ALA A 535 36.22 -38.65 -60.73
N GLN A 536 36.32 -39.44 -59.64
CA GLN A 536 35.55 -40.66 -59.46
C GLN A 536 34.26 -40.37 -58.67
N TYR A 537 33.15 -40.14 -59.39
CA TYR A 537 31.86 -39.79 -58.78
C TYR A 537 31.30 -40.85 -57.81
N ALA A 538 31.68 -42.12 -57.96
CA ALA A 538 31.33 -43.16 -57.00
C ALA A 538 31.98 -42.92 -55.62
N GLU A 539 33.26 -42.52 -55.60
CA GLU A 539 33.99 -42.20 -54.37
C GLU A 539 33.45 -40.92 -53.73
N ILE A 540 33.14 -39.90 -54.55
CA ILE A 540 32.51 -38.65 -54.10
C ILE A 540 31.15 -38.93 -53.43
N GLY A 541 30.33 -39.80 -54.05
CA GLY A 541 29.04 -40.21 -53.48
C GLY A 541 29.18 -40.92 -52.13
N THR A 542 30.13 -41.84 -51.99
CA THR A 542 30.40 -42.52 -50.70
C THR A 542 30.92 -41.56 -49.64
N TRP A 543 31.72 -40.56 -50.03
CA TRP A 543 32.24 -39.54 -49.14
C TRP A 543 31.15 -38.61 -48.59
N VAL A 544 30.23 -38.15 -49.45
CA VAL A 544 29.07 -37.34 -49.01
C VAL A 544 28.13 -38.16 -48.12
N GLN A 545 27.89 -39.43 -48.46
CA GLN A 545 27.08 -40.34 -47.62
C GLN A 545 27.71 -40.56 -46.24
N TRP A 546 29.03 -40.73 -46.17
CA TRP A 546 29.75 -40.86 -44.90
C TRP A 546 29.60 -39.63 -44.01
N TRP A 547 29.74 -38.42 -44.58
CA TRP A 547 29.51 -37.18 -43.83
C TRP A 547 28.05 -37.10 -43.33
N LYS A 548 27.08 -37.46 -44.18
CA LYS A 548 25.66 -37.42 -43.85
C LYS A 548 25.28 -38.41 -42.74
N ASP A 549 25.68 -39.68 -42.87
CA ASP A 549 25.14 -40.76 -42.04
C ASP A 549 26.02 -41.05 -40.82
N GLU A 550 27.35 -41.01 -40.97
CA GLU A 550 28.29 -41.44 -39.91
C GLU A 550 28.75 -40.30 -39.01
N THR A 551 28.80 -39.05 -39.51
CA THR A 551 29.26 -37.89 -38.72
C THR A 551 28.12 -36.95 -38.27
N LEU A 552 27.11 -36.71 -39.12
CA LEU A 552 26.03 -35.75 -38.89
C LEU A 552 24.63 -36.42 -38.80
N GLY A 553 24.56 -37.75 -38.80
CA GLY A 553 23.34 -38.55 -39.01
C GLY A 553 22.17 -38.29 -38.05
N GLU A 554 22.40 -37.65 -36.89
CA GLU A 554 21.34 -37.29 -35.94
C GLU A 554 20.67 -35.93 -36.24
N TYR A 555 21.20 -35.11 -37.16
CA TYR A 555 20.72 -33.76 -37.45
C TYR A 555 20.10 -33.63 -38.85
N ILE A 556 19.79 -34.74 -39.51
CA ILE A 556 19.37 -34.78 -40.92
C ILE A 556 18.14 -33.90 -41.21
N ALA A 557 17.14 -33.87 -40.32
CA ALA A 557 15.88 -33.18 -40.58
C ALA A 557 16.03 -31.66 -40.83
N PRO A 558 16.75 -30.88 -39.99
CA PRO A 558 16.99 -29.47 -40.29
C PRO A 558 18.10 -29.18 -41.32
N LEU A 559 18.90 -30.17 -41.73
CA LEU A 559 19.96 -30.01 -42.75
C LEU A 559 19.58 -30.56 -44.13
N GLU A 560 18.35 -31.04 -44.31
CA GLU A 560 17.93 -31.77 -45.51
C GLU A 560 18.07 -30.92 -46.79
N SER A 561 17.81 -29.62 -46.71
CA SER A 561 18.00 -28.67 -47.81
C SER A 561 19.45 -28.61 -48.31
N ASP A 562 20.40 -28.62 -47.37
CA ASP A 562 21.83 -28.49 -47.68
C ASP A 562 22.37 -29.77 -48.30
N TRP A 563 21.91 -30.93 -47.82
CA TRP A 563 22.23 -32.20 -48.45
C TRP A 563 21.65 -32.31 -49.87
N ILE A 564 20.40 -31.86 -50.09
CA ILE A 564 19.81 -31.80 -51.43
C ILE A 564 20.66 -30.92 -52.35
N GLN A 565 21.13 -29.77 -51.87
CA GLN A 565 22.04 -28.91 -52.65
C GLN A 565 23.37 -29.59 -52.97
N ALA A 566 23.98 -30.32 -52.02
CA ALA A 566 25.18 -31.12 -52.27
C ALA A 566 24.96 -32.17 -53.37
N TYR A 567 23.85 -32.91 -53.32
CA TYR A 567 23.53 -33.90 -54.35
C TYR A 567 23.19 -33.25 -55.71
N ASN A 568 22.53 -32.10 -55.71
CA ASN A 568 22.26 -31.35 -56.93
C ASN A 568 23.55 -30.86 -57.60
N LEU A 569 24.57 -30.48 -56.82
CA LEU A 569 25.89 -30.11 -57.35
C LEU A 569 26.57 -31.31 -58.02
N ILE A 570 26.52 -32.49 -57.40
CA ILE A 570 27.05 -33.72 -57.99
C ILE A 570 26.31 -34.08 -59.29
N ASN A 571 24.98 -34.01 -59.29
CA ASN A 571 24.17 -34.29 -60.47
C ASN A 571 24.45 -33.29 -61.60
N ALA A 572 24.57 -32.00 -61.29
CA ALA A 572 24.93 -30.97 -62.26
C ALA A 572 26.34 -31.18 -62.86
N ALA A 573 27.30 -31.66 -62.06
CA ALA A 573 28.63 -32.01 -62.55
C ALA A 573 28.59 -33.23 -63.49
N LEU A 574 27.81 -34.26 -63.15
CA LEU A 574 27.59 -35.43 -64.00
C LEU A 574 26.92 -35.06 -65.34
N ASP A 575 25.89 -34.21 -65.30
CA ASP A 575 25.21 -33.72 -66.50
C ASP A 575 26.18 -32.98 -67.45
N LEU A 576 27.12 -32.20 -66.91
CA LEU A 576 28.14 -31.51 -67.72
C LEU A 576 29.17 -32.49 -68.32
N VAL A 577 29.53 -33.55 -67.61
CA VAL A 577 30.42 -34.60 -68.14
C VAL A 577 29.75 -35.36 -69.27
N ASP A 578 28.47 -35.70 -69.14
CA ASP A 578 27.67 -36.37 -70.17
C ASP A 578 27.47 -35.48 -71.41
N LEU A 579 27.35 -34.16 -71.22
CA LEU A 579 27.22 -33.18 -72.30
C LEU A 579 28.56 -32.92 -73.04
N ASN A 580 29.69 -32.86 -72.33
CA ASN A 580 31.02 -32.71 -72.96
C ASN A 580 31.53 -34.00 -73.64
N GLY A 581 30.92 -35.16 -73.35
CA GLY A 581 31.22 -36.43 -74.02
C GLY A 581 30.74 -36.51 -75.49
N GLY A 582 29.93 -35.54 -75.94
CA GLY A 582 29.48 -35.38 -77.33
C GLY A 582 30.07 -34.13 -77.97
N SER A 583 30.69 -34.27 -79.14
CA SER A 583 31.48 -33.26 -79.85
C SER A 583 30.94 -31.82 -79.87
N ASP A 584 31.87 -30.87 -79.70
CA ASP A 584 31.85 -29.49 -80.22
C ASP A 584 31.02 -28.43 -79.48
N ASN A 585 31.08 -28.35 -78.15
CA ASN A 585 30.69 -27.13 -77.42
C ASN A 585 31.78 -26.67 -76.45
N ASP A 586 32.13 -25.39 -76.55
CA ASP A 586 33.11 -24.62 -75.74
C ASP A 586 32.65 -24.40 -74.28
N THR A 587 31.93 -25.36 -73.68
CA THR A 587 31.54 -25.34 -72.26
C THR A 587 32.67 -25.92 -71.43
N THR A 588 33.60 -25.05 -71.01
CA THR A 588 34.66 -25.40 -70.07
C THR A 588 34.06 -25.85 -68.73
N MET A 589 34.67 -26.84 -68.07
CA MET A 589 34.34 -27.34 -66.71
C MET A 589 34.25 -26.26 -65.60
N GLU A 590 34.48 -24.99 -65.95
CA GLU A 590 34.44 -23.80 -65.11
C GLU A 590 33.02 -23.21 -64.92
N ASP A 591 32.01 -23.67 -65.66
CA ASP A 591 30.62 -23.16 -65.63
C ASP A 591 29.72 -23.76 -64.51
N LEU A 592 30.29 -24.54 -63.58
CA LEU A 592 29.54 -25.05 -62.43
C LEU A 592 29.17 -23.89 -61.46
N PRO A 593 27.88 -23.59 -61.24
CA PRO A 593 27.49 -22.54 -60.31
C PRO A 593 27.78 -22.98 -58.87
N LEU A 594 28.68 -22.27 -58.19
CA LEU A 594 28.85 -22.41 -56.74
C LEU A 594 27.52 -22.08 -56.05
N PRO A 595 26.99 -22.96 -55.18
CA PRO A 595 25.84 -22.63 -54.33
C PRO A 595 26.23 -21.43 -53.47
N ASN A 596 25.70 -20.26 -53.79
CA ASN A 596 25.94 -19.06 -53.01
C ASN A 596 25.15 -19.23 -51.71
N VAL A 597 25.84 -19.64 -50.63
CA VAL A 597 25.28 -19.66 -49.27
C VAL A 597 25.17 -18.20 -48.81
N GLU A 598 24.29 -17.44 -49.44
CA GLU A 598 23.76 -16.23 -48.82
C GLU A 598 22.89 -16.69 -47.65
N PRO A 599 23.10 -16.19 -46.43
CA PRO A 599 22.17 -16.47 -45.34
C PRO A 599 20.81 -16.02 -45.84
N GLU A 600 19.82 -16.93 -45.87
CA GLU A 600 18.46 -16.66 -46.35
C GLU A 600 18.02 -15.27 -45.85
N ARG A 601 18.13 -14.27 -46.72
CA ARG A 601 17.35 -13.05 -46.57
C ARG A 601 15.94 -13.50 -46.87
N VAL A 602 15.19 -13.76 -45.80
CA VAL A 602 13.74 -13.97 -45.81
C VAL A 602 13.14 -13.14 -46.94
N ALA A 603 12.55 -13.81 -47.93
CA ALA A 603 11.92 -13.16 -49.07
C ALA A 603 10.86 -12.15 -48.57
N PRO A 604 10.73 -10.95 -49.19
CA PRO A 604 9.68 -10.02 -48.83
C PRO A 604 8.32 -10.63 -49.22
N THR A 605 7.44 -10.79 -48.23
CA THR A 605 6.04 -11.20 -48.42
C THR A 605 5.30 -10.25 -49.37
N PRO A 606 4.31 -10.73 -50.16
CA PRO A 606 3.54 -9.89 -51.07
C PRO A 606 2.77 -8.81 -50.29
N HIS A 607 2.81 -7.59 -50.84
CA HIS A 607 2.28 -6.36 -50.25
C HIS A 607 0.89 -6.48 -49.63
N THR A 608 0.83 -6.32 -48.31
CA THR A 608 -0.29 -5.73 -47.57
C THR A 608 0.19 -4.38 -47.04
N PRO A 609 -0.69 -3.35 -46.93
CA PRO A 609 -0.27 -1.99 -46.60
C PRO A 609 0.40 -1.94 -45.21
N PRO A 610 1.35 -1.01 -45.00
CA PRO A 610 2.41 -1.18 -44.02
C PRO A 610 1.89 -1.12 -42.57
N PRO A 611 2.18 -2.13 -41.72
CA PRO A 611 2.14 -1.94 -40.28
C PRO A 611 3.40 -1.18 -39.82
N GLN A 612 3.18 -0.24 -38.91
CA GLN A 612 4.17 0.71 -38.39
C GLN A 612 5.28 0.03 -37.55
N ARG A 613 6.46 0.64 -37.50
CA ARG A 613 7.64 0.19 -36.73
C ARG A 613 7.31 -0.06 -35.24
N PRO A 614 7.84 -1.13 -34.60
CA PRO A 614 7.75 -1.28 -33.15
C PRO A 614 8.62 -0.22 -32.46
N ARG A 615 7.97 0.56 -31.58
CA ARG A 615 8.61 1.45 -30.61
C ARG A 615 9.39 0.63 -29.56
N LYS A 616 10.37 1.28 -28.93
CA LYS A 616 11.13 0.80 -27.74
C LYS A 616 10.18 0.24 -26.66
N PRO A 617 10.64 -0.71 -25.81
CA PRO A 617 9.80 -1.30 -24.77
C PRO A 617 9.32 -0.23 -23.79
N GLU A 618 8.00 -0.11 -23.78
CA GLU A 618 7.17 0.64 -22.85
C GLU A 618 7.16 -0.08 -21.48
N PRO A 619 7.16 0.65 -20.36
CA PRO A 619 6.93 0.07 -19.04
C PRO A 619 5.52 -0.55 -18.95
N ALA A 620 5.35 -1.49 -18.01
CA ALA A 620 4.11 -2.21 -17.72
C ALA A 620 2.85 -1.30 -17.71
N PRO A 621 1.64 -1.83 -17.99
CA PRO A 621 0.43 -1.04 -18.04
C PRO A 621 0.20 -0.40 -16.66
N GLN A 622 0.52 0.88 -16.59
CA GLN A 622 -0.02 1.78 -15.59
C GLN A 622 -1.49 1.97 -15.96
N GLU A 623 -2.33 1.95 -14.94
CA GLU A 623 -3.75 2.27 -14.98
C GLU A 623 -4.01 3.40 -15.98
N ALA A 624 -5.03 3.26 -16.83
CA ALA A 624 -5.39 4.27 -17.82
C ALA A 624 -5.31 5.66 -17.18
N GLU A 625 -4.30 6.44 -17.57
CA GLU A 625 -4.20 7.83 -17.15
C GLU A 625 -5.42 8.50 -17.77
N ASP A 626 -6.38 8.87 -16.92
CA ASP A 626 -7.52 9.68 -17.32
C ASP A 626 -6.95 10.88 -18.09
N VAL A 627 -7.18 10.92 -19.41
CA VAL A 627 -6.76 12.04 -20.27
C VAL A 627 -7.31 13.30 -19.62
N SER A 628 -6.42 14.07 -18.99
CA SER A 628 -6.86 15.23 -18.24
C SER A 628 -7.40 16.25 -19.23
N PHE A 629 -8.48 16.93 -18.88
CA PHE A 629 -9.06 17.98 -19.73
C PHE A 629 -8.01 19.02 -20.18
N LYS A 630 -6.97 19.25 -19.37
CA LYS A 630 -5.83 20.10 -19.73
C LYS A 630 -5.09 19.59 -20.98
N ASP A 631 -4.90 18.28 -21.12
CA ASP A 631 -4.18 17.69 -22.25
C ASP A 631 -5.00 17.80 -23.54
N TYR A 632 -6.33 17.73 -23.43
CA TYR A 632 -7.24 18.03 -24.53
C TYR A 632 -7.15 19.50 -24.97
N VAL A 633 -7.09 20.43 -24.02
CA VAL A 633 -6.91 21.86 -24.32
C VAL A 633 -5.54 22.13 -24.95
N ASP A 634 -4.49 21.43 -24.54
CA ASP A 634 -3.15 21.55 -25.13
C ASP A 634 -3.13 21.04 -26.58
N SER A 635 -3.78 19.92 -26.87
CA SER A 635 -3.94 19.44 -28.26
C SER A 635 -4.75 20.41 -29.12
N TRP A 636 -5.81 21.01 -28.58
CA TRP A 636 -6.60 22.01 -29.30
C TRP A 636 -5.79 23.29 -29.55
N CYS A 637 -4.99 23.74 -28.58
CA CYS A 637 -4.09 24.88 -28.78
C CYS A 637 -3.08 24.58 -29.90
N ALA A 638 -2.51 23.37 -29.94
CA ALA A 638 -1.60 22.95 -31.00
C ALA A 638 -2.25 22.91 -32.39
N GLU A 639 -3.53 22.52 -32.49
CA GLU A 639 -4.29 22.56 -33.75
C GLU A 639 -4.56 23.99 -34.25
N GLN A 640 -4.66 24.96 -33.34
CA GLN A 640 -4.90 26.38 -33.66
C GLN A 640 -3.61 27.23 -33.69
N ASP A 641 -2.43 26.61 -33.73
CA ASP A 641 -1.12 27.27 -33.68
C ASP A 641 -0.92 28.19 -32.44
N LEU A 642 -1.56 27.86 -31.32
CA LEU A 642 -1.46 28.54 -30.03
C LEU A 642 -0.59 27.77 -29.04
N LEU A 643 0.07 28.48 -28.13
CA LEU A 643 0.90 27.90 -27.08
C LEU A 643 0.24 28.04 -25.70
N LEU A 644 0.08 26.92 -24.98
CA LEU A 644 -0.36 26.88 -23.59
C LEU A 644 0.85 26.96 -22.63
N MET A 645 1.08 28.12 -22.04
CA MET A 645 2.21 28.35 -21.13
C MET A 645 1.78 28.35 -19.65
N PRO A 646 2.35 27.50 -18.78
CA PRO A 646 2.05 27.53 -17.35
C PRO A 646 2.65 28.77 -16.69
N LEU A 647 1.80 29.64 -16.14
CA LEU A 647 2.22 30.71 -15.27
C LEU A 647 2.37 30.07 -13.88
N ARG A 648 3.60 30.00 -13.33
CA ARG A 648 3.88 29.45 -11.99
C ARG A 648 3.31 30.33 -10.85
N LYS A 649 2.07 30.76 -10.99
CA LYS A 649 1.27 31.59 -10.09
C LYS A 649 -0.08 30.90 -9.93
N LYS A 650 -0.62 30.96 -8.72
CA LYS A 650 -1.97 30.50 -8.42
C LYS A 650 -2.87 31.73 -8.27
N ASP A 651 -4.13 31.58 -8.64
CA ASP A 651 -5.12 32.62 -8.39
C ASP A 651 -5.36 32.83 -6.89
N GLU A 652 -5.59 34.08 -6.48
CA GLU A 652 -5.68 34.46 -5.06
C GLU A 652 -7.02 34.07 -4.42
N THR A 653 -8.08 33.95 -5.23
CA THR A 653 -9.44 33.61 -4.77
C THR A 653 -9.77 32.13 -4.99
N THR A 654 -9.37 31.54 -6.12
CA THR A 654 -9.68 30.13 -6.44
C THR A 654 -8.55 29.14 -6.11
N GLY A 655 -7.31 29.62 -5.90
CA GLY A 655 -6.16 28.78 -5.57
C GLY A 655 -5.64 27.90 -6.72
N MET A 656 -6.14 28.10 -7.93
CA MET A 656 -5.90 27.24 -9.09
C MET A 656 -4.71 27.72 -9.92
N ALA A 657 -4.07 26.79 -10.64
CA ALA A 657 -2.92 27.10 -11.48
C ALA A 657 -3.35 27.93 -12.70
N LEU A 658 -2.64 29.03 -12.95
CA LEU A 658 -2.89 29.90 -14.10
C LEU A 658 -2.07 29.45 -15.31
N PHE A 659 -2.70 29.48 -16.47
CA PHE A 659 -2.08 29.21 -17.77
C PHE A 659 -2.28 30.43 -18.66
N ARG A 660 -1.41 30.59 -19.65
CA ARG A 660 -1.53 31.63 -20.68
C ARG A 660 -1.61 30.97 -22.04
N ILE A 661 -2.67 31.27 -22.78
CA ILE A 661 -2.81 30.87 -24.19
C ILE A 661 -2.39 32.07 -25.04
N ALA A 662 -1.36 31.90 -25.85
CA ALA A 662 -0.83 32.96 -26.72
C ALA A 662 -0.37 32.41 -28.07
N ALA A 663 -0.51 33.21 -29.13
CA ALA A 663 -0.03 32.88 -30.48
C ALA A 663 1.50 33.00 -30.64
N SER A 664 2.21 33.56 -29.66
CA SER A 664 3.67 33.71 -29.72
C SER A 664 4.31 33.47 -28.36
N ALA A 665 5.46 32.80 -28.35
CA ALA A 665 6.26 32.53 -27.16
C ALA A 665 6.84 33.82 -26.52
N VAL A 666 6.85 34.93 -27.25
CA VAL A 666 7.45 36.20 -26.81
C VAL A 666 6.42 37.05 -26.06
N GLY A 667 6.07 36.62 -24.85
CA GLY A 667 5.70 37.40 -23.65
C GLY A 667 4.64 38.52 -23.66
N ALA A 668 4.24 39.09 -24.80
CA ALA A 668 3.45 40.31 -24.93
C ALA A 668 2.17 40.06 -25.73
N GLY A 669 1.33 39.17 -25.23
CA GLY A 669 0.06 38.80 -25.84
C GLY A 669 -0.48 37.53 -25.22
N GLY A 670 -1.80 37.35 -25.27
CA GLY A 670 -2.45 36.13 -24.80
C GLY A 670 -3.40 36.31 -23.61
N VAL A 671 -4.29 35.34 -23.48
CA VAL A 671 -5.34 35.28 -22.45
C VAL A 671 -4.84 34.43 -21.30
N VAL A 672 -5.04 34.91 -20.07
CA VAL A 672 -4.79 34.11 -18.87
C VAL A 672 -6.02 33.27 -18.59
N VAL A 673 -5.84 31.97 -18.46
CA VAL A 673 -6.92 31.02 -18.21
C VAL A 673 -6.62 30.15 -16.99
N HIS A 674 -7.67 29.68 -16.32
CA HIS A 674 -7.58 28.57 -15.37
C HIS A 674 -8.57 27.47 -15.74
N PHE A 675 -8.28 26.24 -15.31
CA PHE A 675 -9.11 25.07 -15.57
C PHE A 675 -9.89 24.69 -14.32
N GLN A 676 -11.21 24.55 -14.44
CA GLN A 676 -12.07 24.05 -13.36
C GLN A 676 -12.95 22.91 -13.87
N GLY A 677 -12.58 21.68 -13.52
CA GLY A 677 -13.17 20.49 -14.16
C GLY A 677 -12.90 20.53 -15.66
N ASP A 678 -13.96 20.34 -16.45
CA ASP A 678 -13.91 20.32 -17.92
C ASP A 678 -14.21 21.69 -18.57
N ASN A 679 -14.05 22.77 -17.82
CA ASN A 679 -14.33 24.13 -18.29
C ASN A 679 -13.09 25.03 -18.23
N VAL A 680 -12.93 25.87 -19.26
CA VAL A 680 -11.90 26.90 -19.35
C VAL A 680 -12.49 28.26 -18.95
N PHE A 681 -11.84 28.94 -18.01
CA PHE A 681 -12.21 30.29 -17.60
C PHE A 681 -11.12 31.27 -18.00
N ALA A 682 -11.50 32.34 -18.70
CA ALA A 682 -10.59 33.39 -19.15
C ALA A 682 -10.69 34.62 -18.25
N GLN A 683 -9.54 35.21 -17.92
CA GLN A 683 -9.47 36.44 -17.14
C GLN A 683 -9.95 37.62 -17.99
N ASN A 684 -10.88 38.41 -17.47
CA ASN A 684 -11.36 39.59 -18.17
C ASN A 684 -10.27 40.67 -18.25
N LYS A 685 -10.15 41.35 -19.40
CA LYS A 685 -9.13 42.39 -19.63
C LYS A 685 -9.39 43.67 -18.82
N LYS A 686 -10.65 43.91 -18.42
CA LYS A 686 -11.06 45.09 -17.64
C LYS A 686 -10.96 44.86 -16.14
N ASP A 687 -11.46 43.71 -15.66
CA ASP A 687 -11.46 43.34 -14.24
C ASP A 687 -10.72 42.02 -14.01
N LYS A 688 -9.55 42.09 -13.39
CA LYS A 688 -8.68 40.92 -13.12
C LYS A 688 -9.27 39.93 -12.10
N SER A 689 -10.30 40.33 -11.35
CA SER A 689 -10.99 39.50 -10.37
C SER A 689 -12.19 38.74 -10.93
N VAL A 690 -12.57 39.01 -12.18
CA VAL A 690 -13.73 38.39 -12.84
C VAL A 690 -13.24 37.41 -13.90
N TRP A 691 -13.76 36.19 -13.83
CA TRP A 691 -13.42 35.07 -14.69
C TRP A 691 -14.66 34.66 -15.50
N ASP A 692 -14.57 34.78 -16.83
CA ASP A 692 -15.67 34.46 -17.73
C ASP A 692 -15.47 33.02 -18.27
N PRO A 693 -16.50 32.15 -18.25
CA PRO A 693 -16.41 30.84 -18.89
C PRO A 693 -16.35 31.03 -20.41
N VAL A 694 -15.36 30.41 -21.06
CA VAL A 694 -15.16 30.53 -22.51
C VAL A 694 -15.05 29.13 -23.11
N GLY A 695 -15.79 28.90 -24.20
CA GLY A 695 -15.69 27.68 -25.00
C GLY A 695 -14.41 27.62 -25.82
N LEU A 696 -14.04 26.44 -26.30
CA LEU A 696 -12.91 26.23 -27.22
C LEU A 696 -13.33 26.59 -28.66
N ASP A 697 -13.70 27.86 -28.85
CA ASP A 697 -14.23 28.39 -30.10
C ASP A 697 -13.33 29.52 -30.63
N ASP A 698 -13.59 29.99 -31.86
CA ASP A 698 -12.85 31.06 -32.55
C ASP A 698 -12.74 32.37 -31.73
N GLU A 699 -13.63 32.59 -30.76
CA GLU A 699 -13.55 33.72 -29.84
C GLU A 699 -12.31 33.68 -28.95
N LEU A 700 -11.91 32.49 -28.48
CA LEU A 700 -10.73 32.31 -27.65
C LEU A 700 -9.46 32.52 -28.47
N VAL A 701 -9.46 32.08 -29.73
CA VAL A 701 -8.36 32.30 -30.69
C VAL A 701 -8.17 33.80 -30.95
N LYS A 702 -9.24 34.54 -31.26
CA LYS A 702 -9.18 36.00 -31.45
C LYS A 702 -8.64 36.73 -30.23
N ARG A 703 -9.09 36.35 -29.03
CA ARG A 703 -8.59 36.93 -27.77
C ARG A 703 -7.12 36.57 -27.51
N ALA A 704 -6.67 35.38 -27.90
CA ALA A 704 -5.28 34.93 -27.77
C ALA A 704 -4.32 35.61 -28.77
N GLU A 705 -4.81 35.92 -29.98
CA GLU A 705 -4.12 36.74 -30.99
C GLU A 705 -4.12 38.24 -30.66
N GLY A 706 -4.96 38.67 -29.72
CA GLY A 706 -5.09 40.07 -29.30
C GLY A 706 -5.96 40.93 -30.23
N ARG A 707 -6.85 40.31 -31.01
CA ARG A 707 -7.81 40.97 -31.92
C ARG A 707 -9.15 41.26 -31.27
#